data_AF-A0AAX2LXZ1-F1
#
_entry.id   AF-A0AAX2LXZ1-F1
#
_cell.length_a   1.000
_cell.length_b   1.000
_cell.length_c   1.000
_cell.angle_alpha   90.00
_cell.angle_beta   90.00
_cell.angle_gamma   90.00
#
_symmetry.space_group_name_H-M   'P 1'
#
loop_
_entity.id
_entity.type
_entity.pdbx_description
1 polymer ?
#
loop_
_entity_poly.entity_id
_entity_poly.type
_entity_poly.pdbx_seq_one_letter_code
_entity_poly.pdbx_strand_id
1 'polypeptide(L)'
;MATLAYTIHVEGLSDDALVVTKFDGQEFLSSSTFHHRPCYGFCYHIDLASRQSNLTAEQIVDRNVELRMYRDQKLVQRVHGVARSFVQGDTGHHFTLYSLILVPALERLSLRHNSRIFQYKTVPEIISTLLQEMGIQDYAFSLERDCAQREFCVQYRETDLAFLHRLAAEEGIVYSFVHEEGKHTIAFSDSSALHPSLTEPVPYNAMAGGAVDTPYIKGFRYQSEAAVSEVQLKDYSFKKPAYSFSQAVQGTDMDYQQARYAHFDAPGRYKDDVNGSAFTRARINYLRRESQVASGQSNEPLLRAGYKFTLCDHLDSAFNRDWLLVSVNHQGEQPQALEEEAGQGATTYSNQWCAIPGHQHWKAEPESSPRVDGPMIATVVGPKGEEIFCDEHGRVKVHFHWDRDSQQDEHSSCWVRVSQGWAGNQYGGMAIPRIGHEVIVSFLNGDPDQPIITGRTYHATNKSAYALPEHKTKTVLRSQTHQGEGYNELSFDDQADQELVYLRAQKNLQVEVENSADTRVNYDHVVSIGHNEQRTIAQDRSLKVEGKQQQTTVGDYLCQIQGDEHESVQGDWAKKIAGAVGINANGDITIKSGNKITLQVGGSFVVIDSSGVAIDGAKILIKSGGAPGSLALPTCPDVLETAAANGSAFVANCPGAKS
;
A
#
# COMPACT_ATOMS: atom_id res chain seq x y z
N MET A 1 11.00 45.00 -46.78
CA MET A 1 11.63 43.99 -45.90
C MET A 1 11.26 44.36 -44.48
N ALA A 2 10.65 43.44 -43.75
CA ALA A 2 10.27 43.66 -42.36
C ALA A 2 11.51 43.96 -41.50
N THR A 3 11.40 44.92 -40.58
CA THR A 3 12.50 45.25 -39.66
C THR A 3 12.37 44.40 -38.40
N LEU A 4 13.39 43.62 -38.07
CA LEU A 4 13.42 42.76 -36.89
C LEU A 4 14.32 43.36 -35.81
N ALA A 5 13.91 43.23 -34.55
CA ALA A 5 14.74 43.55 -33.40
C ALA A 5 14.46 42.62 -32.22
N TYR A 6 15.50 42.32 -31.43
CA TYR A 6 15.42 41.50 -30.23
C TYR A 6 15.95 42.27 -29.04
N THR A 7 15.21 42.22 -27.93
CA THR A 7 15.64 42.80 -26.65
C THR A 7 15.45 41.78 -25.53
N ILE A 8 16.15 41.99 -24.43
CA ILE A 8 16.05 41.14 -23.25
C ILE A 8 15.83 42.02 -22.02
N HIS A 9 14.93 41.58 -21.15
CA HIS A 9 14.73 42.17 -19.83
C HIS A 9 15.17 41.16 -18.78
N VAL A 10 15.97 41.59 -17.81
CA VAL A 10 16.41 40.77 -16.66
C VAL A 10 16.01 41.49 -15.39
N GLU A 11 15.31 40.79 -14.50
CA GLU A 11 14.84 41.35 -13.24
C GLU A 11 15.99 41.95 -12.41
N GLY A 12 15.86 43.23 -12.06
CA GLY A 12 16.87 43.95 -11.27
C GLY A 12 18.00 44.59 -12.08
N LEU A 13 18.04 44.40 -13.40
CA LEU A 13 18.92 45.12 -14.32
C LEU A 13 18.13 46.14 -15.15
N SER A 14 18.82 47.16 -15.65
CA SER A 14 18.22 48.12 -16.59
C SER A 14 18.10 47.49 -17.98
N ASP A 15 17.08 47.90 -18.76
CA ASP A 15 16.81 47.35 -20.11
C ASP A 15 17.95 47.59 -21.12
N ASP A 16 18.84 48.55 -20.84
CA ASP A 16 20.05 48.87 -21.62
C ASP A 16 21.31 48.13 -21.14
N ALA A 17 21.21 47.36 -20.05
CA ALA A 17 22.36 46.65 -19.48
C ALA A 17 22.84 45.52 -20.39
N LEU A 18 21.94 44.87 -21.14
CA LEU A 18 22.26 43.73 -22.00
C LEU A 18 21.60 43.90 -23.37
N VAL A 19 22.36 43.66 -24.44
CA VAL A 19 21.84 43.61 -25.81
C VAL A 19 21.90 42.19 -26.34
N VAL A 20 20.87 41.76 -27.06
CA VAL A 20 20.79 40.42 -27.65
C VAL A 20 21.56 40.41 -28.97
N THR A 21 22.54 39.52 -29.10
CA THR A 21 23.32 39.32 -30.33
C THR A 21 22.80 38.12 -31.11
N LYS A 22 22.45 37.04 -30.41
CA LYS A 22 21.92 35.81 -31.00
C LYS A 22 21.09 35.04 -29.98
N PHE A 23 20.11 34.27 -30.45
CA PHE A 23 19.49 33.24 -29.63
C PHE A 23 19.21 31.98 -30.45
N ASP A 24 19.29 30.83 -29.78
CA ASP A 24 18.87 29.52 -30.25
C ASP A 24 17.98 28.90 -29.17
N GLY A 25 16.70 28.76 -29.49
CA GLY A 25 15.68 28.28 -28.56
C GLY A 25 15.00 27.02 -29.06
N GLN A 26 14.70 26.10 -28.16
CA GLN A 26 13.83 24.98 -28.44
C GLN A 26 12.63 25.03 -27.52
N GLU A 27 11.44 24.97 -28.11
CA GLU A 27 10.18 24.70 -27.44
C GLU A 27 9.71 23.27 -27.75
N PHE A 28 9.10 22.62 -26.78
CA PHE A 28 8.55 21.28 -26.89
C PHE A 28 7.30 21.11 -26.03
N LEU A 29 6.34 20.29 -26.49
CA LEU A 29 5.15 19.97 -25.72
C LEU A 29 5.51 18.99 -24.58
N SER A 30 5.48 19.50 -23.34
CA SER A 30 6.00 18.88 -22.12
C SER A 30 7.53 18.87 -22.03
N SER A 31 8.20 17.78 -22.40
CA SER A 31 9.64 17.63 -22.21
C SER A 31 10.33 16.95 -23.40
N SER A 32 11.57 17.32 -23.65
CA SER A 32 12.46 16.76 -24.67
C SER A 32 13.92 17.02 -24.32
N THR A 33 14.82 16.80 -25.29
CA THR A 33 16.25 17.07 -25.15
C THR A 33 16.71 18.06 -26.22
N PHE A 34 17.35 19.16 -25.80
CA PHE A 34 17.95 20.18 -26.65
C PHE A 34 19.47 20.23 -26.45
N HIS A 35 20.28 20.06 -27.51
CA HIS A 35 21.75 20.09 -27.41
C HIS A 35 22.31 19.21 -26.26
N HIS A 36 21.76 18.01 -26.10
CA HIS A 36 22.08 17.07 -25.01
C HIS A 36 21.74 17.56 -23.60
N ARG A 37 20.89 18.59 -23.48
CA ARG A 37 20.35 19.10 -22.21
C ARG A 37 18.84 18.85 -22.14
N PRO A 38 18.28 18.65 -20.95
CA PRO A 38 16.84 18.58 -20.80
C PRO A 38 16.18 19.90 -21.21
N CYS A 39 15.05 19.81 -21.91
CA CYS A 39 14.17 20.92 -22.23
C CYS A 39 12.79 20.61 -21.65
N TYR A 40 12.32 21.41 -20.70
CA TYR A 40 11.06 21.18 -19.98
C TYR A 40 9.96 22.13 -20.43
N GLY A 41 9.76 22.22 -21.74
CA GLY A 41 8.76 23.08 -22.38
C GLY A 41 9.43 24.08 -23.29
N PHE A 42 10.40 24.82 -22.75
CA PHE A 42 11.29 25.65 -23.54
C PHE A 42 12.69 25.76 -22.93
N CYS A 43 13.68 26.00 -23.78
CA CYS A 43 15.06 26.28 -23.39
C CYS A 43 15.71 27.17 -24.44
N TYR A 44 16.14 28.36 -24.04
CA TYR A 44 16.76 29.34 -24.94
C TYR A 44 18.19 29.63 -24.50
N HIS A 45 19.14 29.31 -25.37
CA HIS A 45 20.50 29.84 -25.31
C HIS A 45 20.49 31.24 -25.91
N ILE A 46 20.86 32.24 -25.11
CA ILE A 46 20.88 33.63 -25.54
C ILE A 46 22.30 34.17 -25.37
N ASP A 47 22.88 34.58 -26.49
CA ASP A 47 24.15 35.30 -26.53
C ASP A 47 23.87 36.80 -26.43
N LEU A 48 24.64 37.44 -25.56
CA LEU A 48 24.43 38.79 -25.09
C LEU A 48 25.74 39.57 -25.16
N ALA A 49 25.62 40.89 -25.25
CA ALA A 49 26.73 41.81 -25.06
C ALA A 49 26.34 42.92 -24.08
N SER A 50 27.31 43.41 -23.33
CA SER A 50 27.12 44.56 -22.44
C SER A 50 28.34 45.46 -22.45
N ARG A 51 28.13 46.76 -22.25
CA ARG A 51 29.21 47.71 -21.95
C ARG A 51 29.72 47.56 -20.50
N GLN A 52 28.98 46.83 -19.65
CA GLN A 52 29.37 46.52 -18.28
C GLN A 52 30.14 45.20 -18.23
N SER A 53 31.38 45.23 -17.75
CA SER A 53 32.26 44.05 -17.65
C SER A 53 32.18 43.32 -16.31
N ASN A 54 31.28 43.75 -15.43
CA ASN A 54 31.20 43.32 -14.03
C ASN A 54 29.83 42.75 -13.66
N LEU A 55 29.02 42.30 -14.63
CA LEU A 55 27.76 41.62 -14.34
C LEU A 55 28.06 40.27 -13.68
N THR A 56 27.36 39.99 -12.59
CA THR A 56 27.63 38.80 -11.75
C THR A 56 26.49 37.80 -11.78
N ALA A 57 26.79 36.55 -11.43
CA ALA A 57 25.77 35.50 -11.29
C ALA A 57 24.67 35.86 -10.26
N GLU A 58 24.99 36.61 -9.20
CA GLU A 58 24.01 37.03 -8.18
C GLU A 58 22.89 37.92 -8.77
N GLN A 59 23.22 38.69 -9.79
CA GLN A 59 22.30 39.60 -10.46
C GLN A 59 21.45 38.91 -11.53
N ILE A 60 21.80 37.70 -11.97
CA ILE A 60 21.20 37.08 -13.15
C ILE A 60 20.66 35.68 -12.87
N VAL A 61 21.45 34.79 -12.25
CA VAL A 61 21.04 33.38 -12.04
C VAL A 61 19.83 33.34 -11.10
N ASP A 62 18.84 32.52 -11.47
CA ASP A 62 17.56 32.35 -10.79
C ASP A 62 16.66 33.61 -10.75
N ARG A 63 17.00 34.65 -11.54
CA ARG A 63 16.15 35.83 -11.78
C ARG A 63 15.21 35.63 -12.96
N ASN A 64 14.10 36.37 -12.96
CA ASN A 64 13.18 36.37 -14.09
C ASN A 64 13.82 37.06 -15.31
N VAL A 65 13.60 36.48 -16.48
CA VAL A 65 14.13 36.97 -17.76
C VAL A 65 13.03 36.91 -18.82
N GLU A 66 12.93 37.96 -19.63
CA GLU A 66 11.99 38.04 -20.74
C GLU A 66 12.72 38.40 -22.05
N LEU A 67 12.75 37.47 -23.00
CA LEU A 67 13.20 37.71 -24.37
C LEU A 67 12.02 38.26 -25.19
N ARG A 68 12.22 39.40 -25.86
CA ARG A 68 11.20 40.10 -26.64
C ARG A 68 11.59 40.16 -28.10
N MET A 69 10.67 39.81 -28.99
CA MET A 69 10.87 39.86 -30.43
C MET A 69 9.95 40.89 -31.07
N TYR A 70 10.54 41.80 -31.84
CA TYR A 70 9.84 42.86 -32.55
C TYR A 70 9.92 42.63 -34.05
N ARG A 71 8.79 42.87 -34.73
CA ARG A 71 8.69 42.96 -36.19
C ARG A 71 7.98 44.26 -36.53
N ASP A 72 8.62 45.09 -37.35
CA ASP A 72 8.12 46.41 -37.74
C ASP A 72 7.75 47.27 -36.52
N GLN A 73 8.64 47.27 -35.51
CA GLN A 73 8.51 47.95 -34.22
C GLN A 73 7.35 47.48 -33.33
N LYS A 74 6.62 46.42 -33.72
CA LYS A 74 5.58 45.80 -32.90
C LYS A 74 6.13 44.55 -32.22
N LEU A 75 5.86 44.42 -30.91
CA LEU A 75 6.17 43.18 -30.18
C LEU A 75 5.28 42.06 -30.72
N VAL A 76 5.91 41.05 -31.32
CA VAL A 76 5.21 39.90 -31.94
C VAL A 76 5.33 38.63 -31.11
N GLN A 77 6.37 38.49 -30.30
CA GLN A 77 6.54 37.35 -29.41
C GLN A 77 7.30 37.76 -28.15
N ARG A 78 6.99 37.08 -27.05
CA ARG A 78 7.75 37.16 -25.80
C ARG A 78 7.98 35.75 -25.25
N VAL A 79 9.14 35.54 -24.64
CA VAL A 79 9.47 34.31 -23.91
C VAL A 79 9.92 34.73 -22.52
N HIS A 80 9.06 34.47 -21.54
CA HIS A 80 9.33 34.73 -20.13
C HIS A 80 9.72 33.44 -19.42
N GLY A 81 10.75 33.50 -18.57
CA GLY A 81 11.20 32.38 -17.75
C GLY A 81 12.22 32.83 -16.70
N VAL A 82 13.10 31.93 -16.29
CA VAL A 82 14.16 32.15 -15.30
C VAL A 82 15.53 31.86 -15.90
N ALA A 83 16.56 32.59 -15.48
CA ALA A 83 17.93 32.31 -15.93
C ALA A 83 18.50 31.10 -15.18
N ARG A 84 18.70 29.98 -15.90
CA ARG A 84 19.26 28.74 -15.36
C ARG A 84 20.76 28.81 -15.13
N SER A 85 21.46 29.44 -16.06
CA SER A 85 22.91 29.63 -16.01
C SER A 85 23.29 30.92 -16.67
N PHE A 86 24.42 31.47 -16.24
CA PHE A 86 25.00 32.69 -16.76
C PHE A 86 26.50 32.46 -16.97
N VAL A 87 27.01 32.90 -18.12
CA VAL A 87 28.42 32.78 -18.49
C VAL A 87 28.91 34.16 -18.90
N GLN A 88 30.04 34.56 -18.32
CA GLN A 88 30.83 35.68 -18.83
C GLN A 88 31.86 35.13 -19.81
N GLY A 89 31.79 35.58 -21.06
CA GLY A 89 32.73 35.25 -22.11
C GLY A 89 33.85 36.29 -22.23
N ASP A 90 34.36 36.44 -23.45
CA ASP A 90 35.46 37.35 -23.74
C ASP A 90 35.07 38.82 -23.53
N THR A 91 36.03 39.61 -23.05
CA THR A 91 35.91 41.07 -22.93
C THR A 91 36.65 41.74 -24.08
N GLY A 92 35.90 42.35 -25.00
CA GLY A 92 36.40 43.13 -26.13
C GLY A 92 36.72 44.58 -25.75
N HIS A 93 36.87 45.45 -26.77
CA HIS A 93 37.21 46.86 -26.56
C HIS A 93 36.01 47.69 -26.08
N HIS A 94 34.81 47.41 -26.60
CA HIS A 94 33.59 48.14 -26.24
C HIS A 94 32.55 47.27 -25.51
N PHE A 95 32.57 45.96 -25.71
CA PHE A 95 31.61 45.03 -25.13
C PHE A 95 32.28 43.87 -24.40
N THR A 96 31.66 43.44 -23.30
CA THR A 96 31.86 42.11 -22.71
C THR A 96 30.77 41.19 -23.21
N LEU A 97 31.15 40.02 -23.70
CA LEU A 97 30.22 39.00 -24.15
C LEU A 97 29.71 38.19 -22.96
N TYR A 98 28.42 37.92 -22.95
CA TYR A 98 27.77 37.07 -21.97
C TYR A 98 26.88 36.06 -22.67
N SER A 99 26.54 34.98 -22.00
CA SER A 99 25.42 34.14 -22.42
C SER A 99 24.62 33.69 -21.21
N LEU A 100 23.32 33.48 -21.42
CA LEU A 100 22.45 32.90 -20.42
C LEU A 100 21.57 31.83 -21.03
N ILE A 101 21.09 30.94 -20.16
CA ILE A 101 20.10 29.93 -20.52
C ILE A 101 18.80 30.30 -19.85
N LEU A 102 17.79 30.60 -20.67
CA LEU A 102 16.43 30.91 -20.25
C LEU A 102 15.57 29.66 -20.29
N VAL A 103 15.00 29.29 -19.15
CA VAL A 103 14.19 28.07 -18.96
C VAL A 103 12.89 28.39 -18.19
N PRO A 104 11.87 27.54 -18.19
CA PRO A 104 10.71 27.74 -17.34
C PRO A 104 11.06 27.56 -15.85
N ALA A 105 10.33 28.26 -14.98
CA ALA A 105 10.45 28.10 -13.53
C ALA A 105 10.18 26.64 -13.08
N LEU A 106 9.44 25.87 -13.88
CA LEU A 106 9.22 24.43 -13.71
C LEU A 106 10.53 23.65 -13.51
N GLU A 107 11.62 24.06 -14.16
CA GLU A 107 12.91 23.37 -14.08
C GLU A 107 13.49 23.35 -12.64
N ARG A 108 13.07 24.25 -11.75
CA ARG A 108 13.46 24.22 -10.32
C ARG A 108 13.12 22.89 -9.65
N LEU A 109 12.05 22.22 -10.09
CA LEU A 109 11.68 20.87 -9.60
C LEU A 109 12.74 19.80 -9.91
N SER A 110 13.60 20.02 -10.89
CA SER A 110 14.72 19.09 -11.19
C SER A 110 15.83 19.14 -10.13
N LEU A 111 15.86 20.18 -9.31
CA LEU A 111 16.90 20.42 -8.30
C LEU A 111 16.59 19.83 -6.93
N ARG A 112 15.32 19.47 -6.68
CA ARG A 112 14.90 18.85 -5.41
C ARG A 112 14.63 17.37 -5.62
N HIS A 113 15.22 16.56 -4.74
CA HIS A 113 15.10 15.10 -4.70
C HIS A 113 14.48 14.67 -3.37
N ASN A 114 13.48 13.77 -3.40
CA ASN A 114 12.69 13.48 -2.21
C ASN A 114 12.20 12.02 -2.12
N SER A 115 11.73 11.65 -0.93
CA SER A 115 10.97 10.42 -0.66
C SER A 115 9.84 10.72 0.31
N ARG A 116 8.60 10.68 -0.18
CA ARG A 116 7.40 11.07 0.59
C ARG A 116 6.13 10.44 0.03
N ILE A 117 5.08 10.50 0.84
CA ILE A 117 3.80 9.85 0.56
C ILE A 117 2.71 10.92 0.39
N PHE A 118 1.93 10.79 -0.69
CA PHE A 118 0.68 11.51 -0.90
C PHE A 118 -0.49 10.53 -0.71
N GLN A 119 -1.46 10.91 0.12
CA GLN A 119 -2.65 10.12 0.39
C GLN A 119 -3.90 10.92 0.12
N TYR A 120 -4.88 10.26 -0.50
CA TYR A 120 -6.18 10.85 -0.81
C TYR A 120 -6.03 12.17 -1.60
N LYS A 121 -5.15 12.17 -2.62
CA LYS A 121 -4.94 13.29 -3.54
C LYS A 121 -5.10 12.84 -4.97
N THR A 122 -5.68 13.69 -5.80
CA THR A 122 -5.68 13.56 -7.25
C THR A 122 -4.31 13.98 -7.82
N VAL A 123 -3.97 13.54 -9.03
CA VAL A 123 -2.71 13.94 -9.67
C VAL A 123 -2.57 15.47 -9.82
N PRO A 124 -3.62 16.22 -10.25
CA PRO A 124 -3.55 17.69 -10.27
C PRO A 124 -3.26 18.33 -8.91
N GLU A 125 -3.81 17.81 -7.81
CA GLU A 125 -3.52 18.31 -6.46
C GLU A 125 -2.07 18.02 -6.04
N ILE A 126 -1.54 16.83 -6.39
CA ILE A 126 -0.14 16.48 -6.13
C ILE A 126 0.79 17.42 -6.91
N ILE A 127 0.54 17.59 -8.21
CA ILE A 127 1.31 18.50 -9.08
C ILE A 127 1.24 19.93 -8.55
N SER A 128 0.07 20.41 -8.14
CA SER A 128 -0.11 21.72 -7.51
C SER A 128 0.77 21.88 -6.27
N THR A 129 0.81 20.87 -5.41
CA THR A 129 1.65 20.88 -4.21
C THR A 129 3.13 21.01 -4.58
N LEU A 130 3.60 20.26 -5.58
CA LEU A 130 4.98 20.31 -6.06
C LEU A 130 5.34 21.72 -6.57
N LEU A 131 4.47 22.31 -7.39
CA LEU A 131 4.67 23.64 -7.97
C LEU A 131 4.69 24.74 -6.91
N GLN A 132 3.73 24.73 -5.99
CA GLN A 132 3.60 25.72 -4.92
C GLN A 132 4.79 25.70 -3.96
N GLU A 133 5.32 24.52 -3.63
CA GLU A 133 6.51 24.38 -2.79
C GLU A 133 7.77 24.98 -3.43
N MET A 134 7.80 25.15 -4.76
CA MET A 134 8.86 25.84 -5.52
C MET A 134 8.52 27.30 -5.85
N GLY A 135 7.45 27.84 -5.28
CA GLY A 135 7.01 29.22 -5.51
C GLY A 135 6.39 29.45 -6.89
N ILE A 136 5.98 28.40 -7.61
CA ILE A 136 5.33 28.51 -8.92
C ILE A 136 3.83 28.61 -8.69
N GLN A 137 3.26 29.80 -8.94
CA GLN A 137 1.85 30.10 -8.71
C GLN A 137 1.04 30.17 -10.01
N ASP A 138 1.67 30.52 -11.13
CA ASP A 138 1.03 30.63 -12.44
C ASP A 138 0.96 29.25 -13.12
N TYR A 139 -0.09 28.49 -12.79
CA TYR A 139 -0.42 27.24 -13.48
C TYR A 139 -1.94 27.04 -13.57
N ALA A 140 -2.38 26.33 -14.60
CA ALA A 140 -3.78 26.03 -14.85
C ALA A 140 -3.96 24.59 -15.33
N PHE A 141 -5.02 23.93 -14.86
CA PHE A 141 -5.45 22.62 -15.34
C PHE A 141 -6.69 22.79 -16.20
N SER A 142 -6.57 22.45 -17.49
CA SER A 142 -7.69 22.36 -18.42
C SER A 142 -7.77 20.90 -18.86
N LEU A 143 -8.53 20.10 -18.11
CA LEU A 143 -8.66 18.66 -18.32
C LEU A 143 -10.11 18.34 -18.70
N GLU A 144 -10.31 17.46 -19.69
CA GLU A 144 -11.65 16.97 -20.04
C GLU A 144 -12.16 15.94 -19.02
N ARG A 145 -11.25 15.24 -18.35
CA ARG A 145 -11.59 14.20 -17.37
C ARG A 145 -11.22 14.58 -15.95
N ASP A 146 -12.03 14.09 -15.02
CA ASP A 146 -11.70 14.13 -13.60
C ASP A 146 -10.69 13.03 -13.27
N CYS A 147 -9.53 13.41 -12.75
CA CYS A 147 -8.52 12.46 -12.29
C CYS A 147 -8.98 11.84 -10.96
N ALA A 148 -8.94 10.51 -10.86
CA ALA A 148 -9.33 9.84 -9.63
C ALA A 148 -8.36 10.15 -8.48
N GLN A 149 -8.93 10.20 -7.27
CA GLN A 149 -8.15 10.34 -6.05
C GLN A 149 -7.35 9.06 -5.80
N ARG A 150 -6.03 9.20 -5.61
CA ARG A 150 -5.15 8.08 -5.28
C ARG A 150 -5.16 7.86 -3.76
N GLU A 151 -5.51 6.64 -3.33
CA GLU A 151 -5.46 6.25 -1.90
C GLU A 151 -4.02 6.38 -1.38
N PHE A 152 -3.04 6.01 -2.21
CA PHE A 152 -1.62 5.98 -1.88
C PHE A 152 -0.80 6.25 -3.14
N CYS A 153 0.08 7.24 -3.08
CA CYS A 153 0.99 7.60 -4.16
C CYS A 153 2.32 8.06 -3.58
N VAL A 154 3.41 7.40 -3.94
CA VAL A 154 4.73 7.60 -3.35
C VAL A 154 5.63 8.26 -4.37
N GLN A 155 6.24 9.37 -3.96
CA GLN A 155 7.46 9.88 -4.57
C GLN A 155 8.62 9.13 -3.91
N TYR A 156 9.34 8.28 -4.63
CA TYR A 156 10.39 7.44 -4.03
C TYR A 156 11.72 7.63 -4.74
N ARG A 157 12.69 8.23 -4.03
CA ARG A 157 14.06 8.47 -4.49
C ARG A 157 14.13 9.07 -5.90
N GLU A 158 13.26 10.02 -6.20
CA GLU A 158 13.18 10.71 -7.48
C GLU A 158 13.11 12.24 -7.29
N THR A 159 13.44 13.01 -8.33
CA THR A 159 13.24 14.46 -8.29
C THR A 159 11.76 14.81 -8.37
N ASP A 160 11.38 16.00 -7.90
CA ASP A 160 9.98 16.42 -8.03
C ASP A 160 9.54 16.50 -9.49
N LEU A 161 10.46 16.85 -10.39
CA LEU A 161 10.17 16.93 -11.82
C LEU A 161 9.93 15.55 -12.43
N ALA A 162 10.77 14.56 -12.10
CA ALA A 162 10.56 13.18 -12.56
C ALA A 162 9.24 12.60 -12.03
N PHE A 163 8.91 12.90 -10.78
CA PHE A 163 7.64 12.51 -10.18
C PHE A 163 6.45 13.15 -10.91
N LEU A 164 6.51 14.46 -11.18
CA LEU A 164 5.50 15.18 -11.97
C LEU A 164 5.34 14.58 -13.36
N HIS A 165 6.44 14.36 -14.09
CA HIS A 165 6.41 13.80 -15.45
C HIS A 165 5.80 12.42 -15.48
N ARG A 166 6.20 11.54 -14.56
CA ARG A 166 5.63 10.20 -14.45
C ARG A 166 4.13 10.23 -14.20
N LEU A 167 3.67 11.01 -13.22
CA LEU A 167 2.24 11.12 -12.91
C LEU A 167 1.45 11.74 -14.06
N ALA A 168 1.98 12.79 -14.69
CA ALA A 168 1.34 13.42 -15.84
C ALA A 168 1.23 12.43 -17.01
N ALA A 169 2.31 11.71 -17.35
CA ALA A 169 2.32 10.72 -18.42
C ALA A 169 1.36 9.53 -18.15
N GLU A 170 1.29 9.03 -16.91
CA GLU A 170 0.31 8.02 -16.49
C GLU A 170 -1.13 8.49 -16.74
N GLU A 171 -1.44 9.72 -16.36
CA GLU A 171 -2.76 10.31 -16.59
C GLU A 171 -2.96 10.81 -18.03
N GLY A 172 -1.96 10.69 -18.90
CA GLY A 172 -1.99 11.23 -20.25
C GLY A 172 -2.10 12.76 -20.31
N ILE A 173 -1.65 13.46 -19.26
CA ILE A 173 -1.56 14.92 -19.17
C ILE A 173 -0.25 15.37 -19.80
N VAL A 174 -0.31 16.43 -20.60
CA VAL A 174 0.82 17.18 -21.14
C VAL A 174 0.75 18.61 -20.61
N TYR A 175 1.86 19.36 -20.71
CA TYR A 175 1.87 20.78 -20.38
C TYR A 175 2.52 21.62 -21.47
N SER A 176 2.08 22.86 -21.56
CA SER A 176 2.63 23.90 -22.45
C SER A 176 2.70 25.22 -21.69
N PHE A 177 3.26 26.26 -22.33
CA PHE A 177 3.48 27.55 -21.68
C PHE A 177 2.74 28.67 -22.42
N VAL A 178 2.07 29.51 -21.63
CA VAL A 178 1.48 30.76 -22.11
C VAL A 178 2.31 31.91 -21.56
N HIS A 179 2.94 32.67 -22.44
CA HIS A 179 3.76 33.81 -22.06
C HIS A 179 2.95 35.10 -22.09
N GLU A 180 2.90 35.78 -20.95
CA GLU A 180 2.25 37.06 -20.74
C GLU A 180 3.29 38.08 -20.25
N GLU A 181 2.89 39.33 -20.07
CA GLU A 181 3.82 40.35 -19.60
C GLU A 181 4.29 40.08 -18.18
N GLY A 182 5.60 39.87 -18.03
CA GLY A 182 6.25 39.63 -16.74
C GLY A 182 5.93 38.27 -16.11
N LYS A 183 5.33 37.32 -16.85
CA LYS A 183 5.07 35.98 -16.34
C LYS A 183 4.90 34.92 -17.45
N HIS A 184 4.97 33.66 -17.03
CA HIS A 184 4.67 32.50 -17.87
C HIS A 184 3.81 31.53 -17.08
N THR A 185 2.70 31.10 -17.67
CA THR A 185 1.73 30.20 -17.04
C THR A 185 1.90 28.79 -17.59
N ILE A 186 2.01 27.80 -16.70
CA ILE A 186 2.04 26.37 -17.07
C ILE A 186 0.60 25.90 -17.31
N ALA A 187 0.26 25.57 -18.55
CA ALA A 187 -1.06 25.08 -18.92
C ALA A 187 -1.01 23.55 -19.11
N PHE A 188 -1.64 22.82 -18.18
CA PHE A 188 -1.81 21.36 -18.24
C PHE A 188 -3.08 20.98 -19.01
N SER A 189 -2.98 20.02 -19.92
CA SER A 189 -4.08 19.51 -20.74
C SER A 189 -4.00 18.00 -20.95
N ASP A 190 -5.14 17.34 -21.14
CA ASP A 190 -5.24 15.92 -21.52
C ASP A 190 -5.80 15.70 -22.94
N SER A 191 -6.26 16.79 -23.59
CA SER A 191 -6.92 16.79 -24.89
C SER A 191 -6.37 17.87 -25.82
N SER A 192 -6.24 17.54 -27.12
CA SER A 192 -5.80 18.46 -28.17
C SER A 192 -6.81 19.58 -28.43
N ALA A 193 -8.09 19.34 -28.10
CA ALA A 193 -9.15 20.33 -28.23
C ALA A 193 -8.89 21.57 -27.36
N LEU A 194 -8.29 21.37 -26.18
CA LEU A 194 -8.05 22.41 -25.17
C LEU A 194 -6.80 23.25 -25.44
N HIS A 195 -5.99 22.89 -26.44
CA HIS A 195 -4.83 23.69 -26.83
C HIS A 195 -5.24 24.99 -27.53
N PRO A 196 -4.55 26.11 -27.25
CA PRO A 196 -4.80 27.38 -27.91
C PRO A 196 -4.45 27.31 -29.41
N SER A 197 -5.17 28.06 -30.24
CA SER A 197 -4.90 28.21 -31.67
C SER A 197 -4.38 29.60 -32.00
N LEU A 198 -3.51 29.71 -33.01
CA LEU A 198 -3.20 30.99 -33.66
C LEU A 198 -4.48 31.56 -34.28
N THR A 199 -4.65 32.88 -34.19
CA THR A 199 -5.87 33.56 -34.64
C THR A 199 -5.99 33.59 -36.16
N GLU A 200 -4.87 33.78 -36.86
CA GLU A 200 -4.81 33.85 -38.32
C GLU A 200 -4.21 32.57 -38.91
N PRO A 201 -4.74 32.08 -40.04
CA PRO A 201 -4.12 31.00 -40.80
C PRO A 201 -2.70 31.37 -41.27
N VAL A 202 -1.81 30.38 -41.32
CA VAL A 202 -0.42 30.58 -41.76
C VAL A 202 -0.28 30.10 -43.22
N PRO A 203 0.09 30.98 -44.17
CA PRO A 203 0.20 30.60 -45.57
C PRO A 203 1.43 29.74 -45.84
N TYR A 204 1.28 28.76 -46.73
CA TYR A 204 2.39 27.99 -47.29
C TYR A 204 2.94 28.68 -48.54
N ASN A 205 4.24 28.93 -48.57
CA ASN A 205 4.93 29.48 -49.74
C ASN A 205 6.31 28.86 -49.97
N ALA A 206 6.35 27.87 -50.86
CA ALA A 206 7.57 27.16 -51.26
C ALA A 206 8.51 27.97 -52.19
N MET A 207 7.97 28.96 -52.90
CA MET A 207 8.69 29.74 -53.91
C MET A 207 9.07 31.11 -53.35
N ALA A 208 10.03 31.17 -52.43
CA ALA A 208 10.54 32.45 -51.92
C ALA A 208 11.35 33.19 -53.01
N GLY A 209 10.64 33.75 -54.00
CA GLY A 209 11.12 34.59 -55.09
C GLY A 209 10.34 35.91 -55.15
N GLY A 210 10.19 36.56 -54.00
CA GLY A 210 9.51 37.84 -53.81
C GLY A 210 9.45 38.19 -52.33
N ALA A 211 9.60 39.47 -51.99
CA ALA A 211 9.47 39.93 -50.60
C ALA A 211 7.99 39.82 -50.18
N VAL A 212 7.61 38.72 -49.55
CA VAL A 212 6.30 38.56 -48.93
C VAL A 212 6.35 39.19 -47.54
N ASP A 213 5.50 40.18 -47.30
CA ASP A 213 5.49 40.93 -46.04
C ASP A 213 4.84 40.14 -44.88
N THR A 214 4.00 39.14 -45.19
CA THR A 214 3.37 38.24 -44.20
C THR A 214 4.28 37.06 -43.86
N PRO A 215 4.44 36.68 -42.58
CA PRO A 215 5.10 35.43 -42.23
C PRO A 215 4.43 34.20 -42.87
N TYR A 216 5.23 33.19 -43.23
CA TYR A 216 4.79 32.02 -44.00
C TYR A 216 5.61 30.77 -43.67
N ILE A 217 5.03 29.61 -44.00
CA ILE A 217 5.73 28.32 -43.98
C ILE A 217 6.41 28.10 -45.32
N LYS A 218 7.75 27.94 -45.30
CA LYS A 218 8.58 27.77 -46.51
C LYS A 218 8.75 26.31 -46.93
N GLY A 219 8.80 25.41 -45.96
CA GLY A 219 8.98 23.98 -46.20
C GLY A 219 7.96 23.18 -45.42
N PHE A 220 7.40 22.14 -46.04
CA PHE A 220 6.43 21.24 -45.43
C PHE A 220 6.75 19.80 -45.87
N ARG A 221 7.04 18.94 -44.90
CA ARG A 221 7.32 17.52 -45.08
C ARG A 221 6.41 16.72 -44.18
N TYR A 222 5.56 15.89 -44.76
CA TYR A 222 4.70 14.96 -44.04
C TYR A 222 5.28 13.54 -44.09
N GLN A 223 5.34 12.88 -42.93
CA GLN A 223 5.82 11.52 -42.76
C GLN A 223 4.72 10.68 -42.11
N SER A 224 4.55 9.46 -42.59
CA SER A 224 3.71 8.45 -41.95
C SER A 224 4.48 7.14 -41.76
N GLU A 225 4.28 6.48 -40.63
CA GLU A 225 4.96 5.24 -40.25
C GLU A 225 3.96 4.24 -39.62
N ALA A 226 4.20 2.94 -39.74
CA ALA A 226 3.40 1.94 -39.04
C ALA A 226 3.65 1.98 -37.52
N ALA A 227 2.61 1.75 -36.71
CA ALA A 227 2.68 1.79 -35.26
C ALA A 227 1.79 0.70 -34.63
N VAL A 228 1.73 0.68 -33.29
CA VAL A 228 0.89 -0.24 -32.54
C VAL A 228 -0.59 -0.12 -32.97
N SER A 229 -1.21 -1.25 -33.31
CA SER A 229 -2.60 -1.30 -33.80
C SER A 229 -3.63 -1.40 -32.66
N GLU A 230 -3.26 -2.08 -31.57
CA GLU A 230 -4.12 -2.32 -30.41
C GLU A 230 -3.30 -2.29 -29.12
N VAL A 231 -3.88 -1.75 -28.05
CA VAL A 231 -3.34 -1.83 -26.69
C VAL A 231 -4.33 -2.57 -25.80
N GLN A 232 -3.84 -3.53 -25.01
CA GLN A 232 -4.60 -4.19 -23.94
C GLN A 232 -3.85 -4.10 -22.60
N LEU A 233 -4.48 -3.53 -21.58
CA LEU A 233 -3.96 -3.46 -20.20
C LEU A 233 -4.81 -4.32 -19.26
N LYS A 234 -4.19 -4.88 -18.22
CA LYS A 234 -4.86 -5.66 -17.16
C LYS A 234 -4.35 -5.35 -15.78
N ASP A 235 -5.19 -5.52 -14.76
CA ASP A 235 -4.80 -5.37 -13.36
C ASP A 235 -5.62 -6.32 -12.45
N TYR A 236 -5.20 -6.46 -11.20
CA TYR A 236 -5.81 -7.31 -10.19
C TYR A 236 -6.20 -6.51 -8.95
N SER A 237 -7.39 -6.76 -8.41
CA SER A 237 -7.79 -6.27 -7.09
C SER A 237 -8.16 -7.42 -6.18
N PHE A 238 -7.56 -7.47 -4.99
CA PHE A 238 -7.93 -8.47 -3.99
C PHE A 238 -9.37 -8.28 -3.48
N LYS A 239 -9.95 -7.08 -3.64
CA LYS A 239 -11.37 -6.79 -3.33
C LYS A 239 -12.33 -7.35 -4.38
N LYS A 240 -11.85 -7.60 -5.62
CA LYS A 240 -12.62 -8.18 -6.73
C LYS A 240 -11.78 -9.24 -7.46
N PRO A 241 -11.42 -10.36 -6.80
CA PRO A 241 -10.38 -11.27 -7.30
C PRO A 241 -10.74 -12.00 -8.60
N ALA A 242 -12.03 -12.16 -8.92
CA ALA A 242 -12.49 -12.76 -10.17
C ALA A 242 -12.54 -11.77 -11.35
N TYR A 243 -12.43 -10.47 -11.09
CA TYR A 243 -12.53 -9.43 -12.11
C TYR A 243 -11.13 -9.05 -12.60
N SER A 244 -10.88 -9.20 -13.91
CA SER A 244 -9.55 -9.03 -14.51
C SER A 244 -9.18 -7.59 -14.86
N PHE A 245 -10.12 -6.64 -14.71
CA PHE A 245 -9.94 -5.24 -15.09
C PHE A 245 -9.29 -5.08 -16.49
N SER A 246 -9.66 -5.95 -17.43
CA SER A 246 -9.07 -5.94 -18.76
C SER A 246 -9.68 -4.84 -19.61
N GLN A 247 -8.83 -3.97 -20.16
CA GLN A 247 -9.22 -2.86 -21.03
C GLN A 247 -8.46 -2.95 -22.34
N ALA A 248 -9.15 -2.75 -23.47
CA ALA A 248 -8.56 -2.85 -24.80
C ALA A 248 -9.03 -1.69 -25.69
N VAL A 249 -8.11 -1.11 -26.46
CA VAL A 249 -8.39 0.00 -27.38
C VAL A 249 -7.70 -0.26 -28.72
N GLN A 250 -8.47 -0.13 -29.80
CA GLN A 250 -7.99 -0.15 -31.19
C GLN A 250 -7.62 1.27 -31.61
N GLY A 251 -6.50 1.44 -32.31
CA GLY A 251 -6.08 2.76 -32.80
C GLY A 251 -6.66 3.08 -34.17
N THR A 252 -6.94 4.35 -34.41
CA THR A 252 -7.61 4.88 -35.62
C THR A 252 -6.65 5.64 -36.55
N ASP A 253 -7.11 6.00 -37.75
CA ASP A 253 -6.39 6.87 -38.72
C ASP A 253 -5.12 6.27 -39.35
N MET A 254 -5.02 4.93 -39.40
CA MET A 254 -3.87 4.23 -39.98
C MET A 254 -4.28 3.00 -40.82
N ASP A 255 -5.30 3.13 -41.67
CA ASP A 255 -5.81 2.01 -42.50
C ASP A 255 -4.78 1.42 -43.49
N TYR A 256 -3.64 2.10 -43.66
CA TYR A 256 -2.49 1.64 -44.44
C TYR A 256 -1.61 0.60 -43.74
N GLN A 257 -1.89 0.24 -42.48
CA GLN A 257 -1.15 -0.77 -41.73
C GLN A 257 -1.97 -2.04 -41.45
N GLN A 258 -1.30 -3.10 -40.99
CA GLN A 258 -1.95 -4.33 -40.54
C GLN A 258 -2.46 -4.21 -39.10
N ALA A 259 -3.58 -4.85 -38.79
CA ALA A 259 -4.23 -4.79 -37.47
C ALA A 259 -3.62 -5.71 -36.38
N ARG A 260 -2.43 -6.30 -36.61
CA ARG A 260 -1.87 -7.35 -35.74
C ARG A 260 -0.75 -6.90 -34.80
N TYR A 261 -0.38 -5.63 -34.82
CA TYR A 261 0.70 -5.08 -34.00
C TYR A 261 0.18 -4.73 -32.60
N ALA A 262 -0.18 -5.76 -31.83
CA ALA A 262 -0.74 -5.61 -30.49
C ALA A 262 0.31 -5.32 -29.42
N HIS A 263 -0.05 -4.49 -28.44
CA HIS A 263 0.72 -4.22 -27.23
C HIS A 263 -0.08 -4.68 -26.01
N PHE A 264 0.51 -5.53 -25.18
CA PHE A 264 -0.11 -6.04 -23.95
C PHE A 264 0.80 -5.75 -22.76
N ASP A 265 0.24 -5.27 -21.64
CA ASP A 265 0.98 -5.01 -20.41
C ASP A 265 0.14 -5.22 -19.13
N ALA A 266 0.83 -5.55 -18.02
CA ALA A 266 0.25 -5.71 -16.69
C ALA A 266 1.33 -5.54 -15.59
N PRO A 267 1.04 -4.86 -14.47
CA PRO A 267 -0.24 -4.28 -14.08
C PRO A 267 -0.52 -2.93 -14.74
N GLY A 268 -1.80 -2.63 -15.00
CA GLY A 268 -2.26 -1.38 -15.58
C GLY A 268 -2.32 -0.17 -14.62
N ARG A 269 -2.16 -0.39 -13.31
CA ARG A 269 -2.25 0.61 -12.21
C ARG A 269 -3.63 1.26 -12.02
N TYR A 270 -4.70 0.50 -12.22
CA TYR A 270 -6.08 0.96 -11.99
C TYR A 270 -6.92 -0.14 -11.35
N LYS A 271 -7.99 0.25 -10.64
CA LYS A 271 -8.90 -0.67 -9.93
C LYS A 271 -10.37 -0.44 -10.28
N ASP A 272 -10.62 0.27 -11.37
CA ASP A 272 -11.94 0.55 -11.95
C ASP A 272 -11.81 0.74 -13.47
N ASP A 273 -12.93 0.58 -14.18
CA ASP A 273 -12.94 0.57 -15.65
C ASP A 273 -12.85 1.98 -16.26
N VAL A 274 -13.28 3.02 -15.54
CA VAL A 274 -13.24 4.41 -16.04
C VAL A 274 -11.78 4.85 -16.19
N ASN A 275 -10.98 4.68 -15.13
CA ASN A 275 -9.55 4.97 -15.19
C ASN A 275 -8.79 3.98 -16.09
N GLY A 276 -9.17 2.70 -16.07
CA GLY A 276 -8.56 1.71 -16.95
C GLY A 276 -8.71 2.03 -18.43
N SER A 277 -9.91 2.46 -18.86
CA SER A 277 -10.16 2.91 -20.23
C SER A 277 -9.32 4.15 -20.57
N ALA A 278 -9.25 5.12 -19.66
CA ALA A 278 -8.46 6.33 -19.86
C ALA A 278 -6.96 6.06 -20.00
N PHE A 279 -6.38 5.22 -19.14
CA PHE A 279 -4.96 4.85 -19.17
C PHE A 279 -4.62 4.04 -20.43
N THR A 280 -5.50 3.12 -20.82
CA THR A 280 -5.33 2.33 -22.06
C THR A 280 -5.35 3.25 -23.29
N ARG A 281 -6.25 4.25 -23.31
CA ARG A 281 -6.32 5.26 -24.38
C ARG A 281 -5.10 6.19 -24.40
N ALA A 282 -4.62 6.63 -23.23
CA ALA A 282 -3.38 7.41 -23.15
C ALA A 282 -2.18 6.61 -23.68
N ARG A 283 -2.10 5.31 -23.35
CA ARG A 283 -1.03 4.41 -23.80
C ARG A 283 -1.01 4.24 -25.33
N ILE A 284 -2.16 4.01 -25.98
CA ILE A 284 -2.18 3.88 -27.44
C ILE A 284 -1.85 5.20 -28.15
N ASN A 285 -2.31 6.34 -27.61
CA ASN A 285 -1.98 7.65 -28.14
C ASN A 285 -0.47 7.93 -28.04
N TYR A 286 0.16 7.55 -26.92
CA TYR A 286 1.62 7.63 -26.77
C TYR A 286 2.36 6.76 -27.80
N LEU A 287 1.99 5.48 -27.92
CA LEU A 287 2.64 4.53 -28.83
C LEU A 287 2.48 4.88 -30.32
N ARG A 288 1.54 5.78 -30.64
CA ARG A 288 1.27 6.27 -32.00
C ARG A 288 1.60 7.75 -32.18
N ARG A 289 2.18 8.43 -31.17
CA ARG A 289 2.34 9.89 -31.17
C ARG A 289 3.16 10.43 -32.34
N GLU A 290 4.08 9.63 -32.87
CA GLU A 290 4.97 9.99 -33.98
C GLU A 290 4.58 9.33 -35.32
N SER A 291 3.46 8.61 -35.36
CA SER A 291 3.11 7.84 -36.57
C SER A 291 2.70 8.73 -37.75
N GLN A 292 2.27 9.96 -37.50
CA GLN A 292 1.88 10.95 -38.49
C GLN A 292 2.38 12.34 -38.10
N VAL A 293 3.48 12.76 -38.72
CA VAL A 293 4.20 13.98 -38.35
C VAL A 293 4.44 14.86 -39.57
N ALA A 294 4.12 16.15 -39.44
CA ALA A 294 4.54 17.20 -40.35
C ALA A 294 5.74 17.95 -39.76
N SER A 295 6.73 18.27 -40.60
CA SER A 295 7.88 19.08 -40.22
C SER A 295 8.18 20.12 -41.28
N GLY A 296 8.81 21.24 -40.89
CA GLY A 296 9.03 22.33 -41.82
C GLY A 296 9.88 23.48 -41.30
N GLN A 297 9.99 24.50 -42.13
CA GLN A 297 10.68 25.76 -41.82
C GLN A 297 9.72 26.92 -42.02
N SER A 298 9.78 27.94 -41.15
CA SER A 298 8.98 29.15 -41.28
C SER A 298 9.73 30.39 -40.80
N ASN A 299 9.15 31.57 -41.05
CA ASN A 299 9.52 32.83 -40.41
C ASN A 299 8.38 33.40 -39.55
N GLU A 300 7.42 32.57 -39.15
CA GLU A 300 6.28 32.94 -38.30
C GLU A 300 6.67 32.88 -36.81
N PRO A 301 6.87 34.02 -36.13
CA PRO A 301 7.29 34.05 -34.73
C PRO A 301 6.27 33.50 -33.73
N LEU A 302 4.99 33.38 -34.12
CA LEU A 302 3.92 32.92 -33.24
C LEU A 302 3.80 31.38 -33.14
N LEU A 303 4.50 30.62 -33.99
CA LEU A 303 4.54 29.15 -33.87
C LEU A 303 5.23 28.79 -32.56
N ARG A 304 4.50 28.12 -31.66
CA ARG A 304 4.97 27.71 -30.33
C ARG A 304 4.55 26.29 -30.03
N ALA A 305 5.34 25.56 -29.26
CA ALA A 305 4.97 24.22 -28.87
C ALA A 305 3.70 24.23 -28.00
N GLY A 306 2.77 23.31 -28.26
CA GLY A 306 1.46 23.27 -27.62
C GLY A 306 0.42 24.23 -28.19
N TYR A 307 0.71 24.95 -29.27
CA TYR A 307 -0.27 25.73 -30.02
C TYR A 307 -0.72 25.01 -31.28
N LYS A 308 -1.96 25.25 -31.69
CA LYS A 308 -2.48 24.86 -33.00
C LYS A 308 -2.31 26.00 -34.00
N PHE A 309 -2.05 25.67 -35.25
CA PHE A 309 -2.16 26.62 -36.36
C PHE A 309 -2.91 25.97 -37.52
N THR A 310 -3.63 26.78 -38.28
CA THR A 310 -4.28 26.36 -39.51
C THR A 310 -3.36 26.64 -40.69
N LEU A 311 -2.96 25.61 -41.44
CA LEU A 311 -2.21 25.79 -42.68
C LEU A 311 -3.17 26.20 -43.81
N CYS A 312 -2.79 27.17 -44.63
CA CYS A 312 -3.49 27.49 -45.87
C CYS A 312 -2.54 27.58 -47.08
N ASP A 313 -3.11 27.63 -48.28
CA ASP A 313 -2.40 27.78 -49.56
C ASP A 313 -1.41 26.66 -49.92
N HIS A 314 -1.48 25.51 -49.24
CA HIS A 314 -0.78 24.31 -49.69
C HIS A 314 -1.47 23.71 -50.93
N LEU A 315 -0.69 23.27 -51.92
CA LEU A 315 -1.20 22.70 -53.19
C LEU A 315 -2.03 21.43 -52.98
N ASP A 316 -1.63 20.62 -52.00
CA ASP A 316 -2.43 19.50 -51.50
C ASP A 316 -3.41 20.00 -50.42
N SER A 317 -4.71 19.92 -50.73
CA SER A 317 -5.78 20.38 -49.84
C SER A 317 -5.90 19.56 -48.56
N ALA A 318 -5.39 18.33 -48.52
CA ALA A 318 -5.41 17.50 -47.31
C ALA A 318 -4.55 18.07 -46.17
N PHE A 319 -3.56 18.91 -46.50
CA PHE A 319 -2.70 19.57 -45.52
C PHE A 319 -3.22 20.93 -45.07
N ASN A 320 -4.20 21.51 -45.78
CA ASN A 320 -4.84 22.78 -45.40
C ASN A 320 -5.86 22.56 -44.27
N ARG A 321 -5.34 22.33 -43.06
CA ARG A 321 -6.08 21.95 -41.86
C ARG A 321 -5.35 22.43 -40.60
N ASP A 322 -5.93 22.14 -39.45
CA ASP A 322 -5.29 22.39 -38.16
C ASP A 322 -4.18 21.38 -37.86
N TRP A 323 -3.07 21.92 -37.35
CA TRP A 323 -1.88 21.20 -36.93
C TRP A 323 -1.53 21.59 -35.49
N LEU A 324 -1.26 20.62 -34.62
CA LEU A 324 -0.76 20.85 -33.26
C LEU A 324 0.77 20.83 -33.27
N LEU A 325 1.39 21.94 -32.92
CA LEU A 325 2.85 22.05 -32.81
C LEU A 325 3.33 21.26 -31.59
N VAL A 326 4.21 20.29 -31.85
CA VAL A 326 4.85 19.47 -30.83
C VAL A 326 6.20 20.07 -30.44
N SER A 327 6.96 20.57 -31.41
CA SER A 327 8.26 21.22 -31.14
C SER A 327 8.54 22.35 -32.11
N VAL A 328 9.24 23.38 -31.64
CA VAL A 328 9.71 24.50 -32.47
C VAL A 328 11.13 24.89 -32.04
N ASN A 329 12.06 24.89 -33.00
CA ASN A 329 13.41 25.40 -32.81
C ASN A 329 13.49 26.80 -33.42
N HIS A 330 13.77 27.81 -32.60
CA HIS A 330 13.81 29.22 -32.94
C HIS A 330 15.24 29.72 -33.05
N GLN A 331 15.56 30.41 -34.14
CA GLN A 331 16.87 31.01 -34.35
C GLN A 331 16.73 32.47 -34.73
N GLY A 332 17.40 33.33 -33.96
CA GLY A 332 17.46 34.77 -34.21
C GLY A 332 18.91 35.26 -34.15
N GLU A 333 19.31 36.07 -35.13
CA GLU A 333 20.62 36.72 -35.16
C GLU A 333 20.43 38.23 -35.34
N GLN A 334 21.11 39.03 -34.52
CA GLN A 334 21.13 40.49 -34.54
C GLN A 334 22.58 41.00 -34.47
N PRO A 335 23.36 40.87 -35.56
CA PRO A 335 24.76 41.33 -35.57
C PRO A 335 24.90 42.83 -35.32
N GLN A 336 23.89 43.61 -35.74
CA GLN A 336 23.86 45.07 -35.63
C GLN A 336 23.85 45.58 -34.18
N ALA A 337 23.57 44.73 -33.19
CA ALA A 337 23.61 45.10 -31.78
C ALA A 337 25.02 45.45 -31.26
N LEU A 338 26.07 45.01 -31.95
CA LEU A 338 27.47 45.26 -31.57
C LEU A 338 28.06 46.54 -32.19
N GLU A 339 27.24 47.38 -32.84
CA GLU A 339 27.64 48.67 -33.42
C GLU A 339 28.91 48.57 -34.30
N GLU A 340 30.03 49.17 -33.88
CA GLU A 340 31.31 49.20 -34.60
C GLU A 340 32.04 47.84 -34.60
N GLU A 341 31.69 46.94 -33.66
CA GLU A 341 32.21 45.56 -33.57
C GLU A 341 31.30 44.54 -34.31
N ALA A 342 30.26 45.01 -35.01
CA ALA A 342 29.33 44.16 -35.74
C ALA A 342 29.97 43.48 -36.97
N GLY A 343 29.68 42.20 -37.18
CA GLY A 343 29.91 41.52 -38.45
C GLY A 343 28.96 42.00 -39.56
N GLN A 344 29.28 41.70 -40.83
CA GLN A 344 28.34 41.97 -41.93
C GLN A 344 27.10 41.06 -41.82
N GLY A 345 25.89 41.63 -41.67
CA GLY A 345 24.64 40.87 -41.64
C GLY A 345 23.40 41.72 -41.31
N ALA A 346 22.23 41.27 -41.77
CA ALA A 346 20.92 41.83 -41.38
C ALA A 346 20.36 41.06 -40.19
N THR A 347 19.44 41.65 -39.42
CA THR A 347 18.70 40.92 -38.38
C THR A 347 17.80 39.88 -39.03
N THR A 348 17.93 38.61 -38.63
CA THR A 348 17.17 37.49 -39.23
C THR A 348 16.48 36.64 -38.18
N TYR A 349 15.27 36.19 -38.50
CA TYR A 349 14.54 35.17 -37.75
C TYR A 349 14.17 33.99 -38.65
N SER A 350 14.32 32.79 -38.12
CA SER A 350 13.73 31.59 -38.71
C SER A 350 13.38 30.57 -37.63
N ASN A 351 12.47 29.66 -37.93
CA ASN A 351 12.23 28.50 -37.09
C ASN A 351 12.09 27.22 -37.90
N GLN A 352 12.33 26.11 -37.21
CA GLN A 352 12.04 24.75 -37.66
C GLN A 352 11.00 24.16 -36.73
N TRP A 353 9.99 23.50 -37.26
CA TRP A 353 8.87 23.03 -36.44
C TRP A 353 8.50 21.59 -36.78
N CYS A 354 7.87 20.94 -35.81
CA CYS A 354 7.29 19.60 -35.88
C CYS A 354 5.86 19.66 -35.34
N ALA A 355 4.91 19.07 -36.06
CA ALA A 355 3.50 19.09 -35.72
C ALA A 355 2.81 17.77 -36.06
N ILE A 356 1.72 17.49 -35.35
CA ILE A 356 0.81 16.38 -35.65
C ILE A 356 -0.54 16.91 -36.13
N PRO A 357 -1.39 16.12 -36.80
CA PRO A 357 -2.75 16.53 -37.13
C PRO A 357 -3.50 17.04 -35.89
N GLY A 358 -4.19 18.18 -35.98
CA GLY A 358 -4.74 18.89 -34.82
C GLY A 358 -5.79 18.12 -34.01
N HIS A 359 -6.38 17.06 -34.57
CA HIS A 359 -7.33 16.18 -33.86
C HIS A 359 -6.64 15.05 -33.08
N GLN A 360 -5.37 14.77 -33.34
CA GLN A 360 -4.61 13.75 -32.61
C GLN A 360 -4.13 14.27 -31.27
N HIS A 361 -3.93 13.35 -30.33
CA HIS A 361 -3.53 13.66 -28.97
C HIS A 361 -2.07 13.29 -28.75
N TRP A 362 -1.20 14.29 -28.61
CA TRP A 362 0.17 14.06 -28.17
C TRP A 362 0.18 13.59 -26.70
N LYS A 363 1.07 12.65 -26.39
CA LYS A 363 1.27 12.17 -25.01
C LYS A 363 2.75 12.21 -24.65
N ALA A 364 3.03 12.70 -23.45
CA ALA A 364 4.36 12.75 -22.87
C ALA A 364 4.95 11.32 -22.76
N GLU A 365 6.28 11.25 -22.70
CA GLU A 365 6.97 9.98 -22.52
C GLU A 365 6.73 9.46 -21.10
N PRO A 366 6.28 8.20 -20.94
CA PRO A 366 6.18 7.58 -19.62
C PRO A 366 7.57 7.41 -19.01
N GLU A 367 7.86 8.20 -17.99
CA GLU A 367 9.06 8.02 -17.17
C GLU A 367 9.01 6.67 -16.44
N SER A 368 10.17 6.01 -16.33
CA SER A 368 10.24 4.73 -15.62
C SER A 368 9.85 4.94 -14.16
N SER A 369 8.85 4.19 -13.69
CA SER A 369 8.46 4.26 -12.28
C SER A 369 9.64 3.88 -11.38
N PRO A 370 9.85 4.63 -10.27
CA PRO A 370 10.87 4.24 -9.30
C PRO A 370 10.53 2.84 -8.80
N ARG A 371 11.56 2.01 -8.62
CA ARG A 371 11.41 0.66 -8.10
C ARG A 371 12.08 0.54 -6.76
N VAL A 372 11.46 -0.21 -5.87
CA VAL A 372 12.09 -0.62 -4.62
C VAL A 372 12.85 -1.92 -4.85
N ASP A 373 14.17 -1.86 -4.73
CA ASP A 373 15.08 -2.99 -5.03
C ASP A 373 14.86 -4.21 -4.11
N GLY A 374 14.38 -3.98 -2.89
CA GLY A 374 14.21 -5.03 -1.89
C GLY A 374 13.23 -4.64 -0.78
N PRO A 375 12.93 -5.57 0.12
CA PRO A 375 12.04 -5.29 1.23
C PRO A 375 12.67 -4.27 2.20
N MET A 376 11.81 -3.56 2.92
CA MET A 376 12.19 -2.56 3.90
C MET A 376 11.61 -2.88 5.27
N ILE A 377 12.23 -2.31 6.30
CA ILE A 377 11.67 -2.30 7.64
C ILE A 377 10.70 -1.12 7.78
N ALA A 378 9.54 -1.39 8.38
CA ALA A 378 8.57 -0.39 8.78
C ALA A 378 8.03 -0.71 10.18
N THR A 379 7.47 0.30 10.85
CA THR A 379 6.83 0.13 12.16
C THR A 379 5.32 0.19 12.02
N VAL A 380 4.58 -0.72 12.64
CA VAL A 380 3.11 -0.69 12.65
C VAL A 380 2.62 0.48 13.48
N VAL A 381 1.66 1.24 12.96
CA VAL A 381 1.12 2.46 13.58
C VAL A 381 -0.42 2.44 13.58
N GLY A 382 -1.00 3.28 14.42
CA GLY A 382 -2.45 3.44 14.55
C GLY A 382 -2.81 4.53 15.55
N PRO A 383 -4.11 4.69 15.87
CA PRO A 383 -4.59 5.75 16.73
C PRO A 383 -4.00 5.71 18.13
N LYS A 384 -3.84 6.88 18.74
CA LYS A 384 -3.32 7.00 20.10
C LYS A 384 -4.21 6.25 21.09
N GLY A 385 -3.61 5.37 21.89
CA GLY A 385 -4.29 4.59 22.93
C GLY A 385 -4.75 3.20 22.48
N GLU A 386 -4.66 2.89 21.19
CA GLU A 386 -4.92 1.55 20.68
C GLU A 386 -3.65 0.69 20.72
N GLU A 387 -3.82 -0.62 20.97
CA GLU A 387 -2.72 -1.60 20.85
C GLU A 387 -2.75 -2.32 19.49
N ILE A 388 -3.94 -2.45 18.89
CA ILE A 388 -4.18 -3.20 17.65
C ILE A 388 -5.05 -2.35 16.74
N PHE A 389 -4.58 -2.07 15.53
CA PHE A 389 -5.33 -1.32 14.54
C PHE A 389 -5.31 -2.03 13.20
N CYS A 390 -6.42 -2.70 12.87
CA CYS A 390 -6.60 -3.43 11.63
C CYS A 390 -8.00 -3.26 11.03
N ASP A 391 -8.14 -3.56 9.74
CA ASP A 391 -9.43 -3.56 9.05
C ASP A 391 -10.04 -4.97 8.90
N GLU A 392 -11.17 -5.05 8.18
CA GLU A 392 -11.91 -6.30 7.90
C GLU A 392 -11.10 -7.37 7.12
N HIS A 393 -9.96 -6.99 6.55
CA HIS A 393 -9.06 -7.87 5.81
C HIS A 393 -7.79 -8.22 6.60
N GLY A 394 -7.70 -7.80 7.87
CA GLY A 394 -6.50 -7.98 8.70
C GLY A 394 -5.29 -7.16 8.21
N ARG A 395 -5.54 -6.08 7.46
CA ARG A 395 -4.50 -5.13 7.04
C ARG A 395 -4.15 -4.21 8.19
N VAL A 396 -2.93 -3.69 8.20
CA VAL A 396 -2.46 -2.72 9.19
C VAL A 396 -1.90 -1.48 8.50
N LYS A 397 -1.71 -0.39 9.24
CA LYS A 397 -0.97 0.77 8.76
C LYS A 397 0.46 0.77 9.28
N VAL A 398 1.38 1.35 8.52
CA VAL A 398 2.80 1.35 8.83
C VAL A 398 3.40 2.73 8.64
N HIS A 399 4.46 3.00 9.38
CA HIS A 399 5.33 4.14 9.18
C HIS A 399 6.66 3.64 8.59
N PHE A 400 7.02 4.20 7.43
CA PHE A 400 8.30 3.94 6.78
C PHE A 400 9.35 4.90 7.33
N HIS A 401 10.55 4.40 7.64
CA HIS A 401 11.59 5.21 8.27
C HIS A 401 12.19 6.32 7.38
N TRP A 402 11.94 6.28 6.07
CA TRP A 402 12.32 7.35 5.15
C TRP A 402 11.24 8.43 5.03
N ASP A 403 10.03 8.20 5.54
CA ASP A 403 8.97 9.20 5.54
C ASP A 403 9.20 10.20 6.68
N ARG A 404 9.50 11.44 6.31
CA ARG A 404 9.83 12.52 7.24
C ARG A 404 8.61 13.33 7.66
N ASP A 405 7.54 13.28 6.88
CA ASP A 405 6.37 14.16 7.04
C ASP A 405 5.26 13.47 7.88
N SER A 406 5.31 12.14 7.99
CA SER A 406 4.43 11.34 8.84
C SER A 406 4.59 11.65 10.34
N GLN A 407 3.46 11.66 11.05
CA GLN A 407 3.38 11.82 12.51
C GLN A 407 3.39 10.47 13.26
N GLN A 408 3.70 9.37 12.58
CA GLN A 408 3.71 8.00 13.12
C GLN A 408 2.36 7.55 13.71
N ASP A 409 1.27 7.98 13.08
CA ASP A 409 -0.11 7.74 13.48
C ASP A 409 -0.91 6.97 12.40
N GLU A 410 -2.23 6.87 12.55
CA GLU A 410 -3.14 6.25 11.60
C GLU A 410 -3.20 6.92 10.22
N HIS A 411 -2.54 8.07 10.03
CA HIS A 411 -2.46 8.76 8.75
C HIS A 411 -1.11 8.55 8.04
N SER A 412 -0.22 7.70 8.57
CA SER A 412 1.12 7.48 7.99
C SER A 412 1.13 6.71 6.67
N SER A 413 0.19 5.80 6.46
CA SER A 413 0.12 5.00 5.23
C SER A 413 -1.29 4.58 4.85
N CYS A 414 -1.41 3.98 3.67
CA CYS A 414 -2.57 3.18 3.30
C CYS A 414 -2.65 1.88 4.11
N TRP A 415 -3.73 1.14 3.92
CA TRP A 415 -3.91 -0.19 4.50
C TRP A 415 -3.04 -1.23 3.79
N VAL A 416 -2.05 -1.78 4.50
CA VAL A 416 -1.08 -2.74 3.98
C VAL A 416 -1.48 -4.17 4.35
N ARG A 417 -1.56 -5.05 3.35
CA ARG A 417 -1.86 -6.47 3.57
C ARG A 417 -0.73 -7.18 4.29
N VAL A 418 -1.09 -8.13 5.15
CA VAL A 418 -0.14 -8.91 5.95
C VAL A 418 -0.15 -10.37 5.49
N SER A 419 1.02 -10.85 5.05
CA SER A 419 1.25 -12.27 4.78
C SER A 419 1.03 -13.10 6.04
N GLN A 420 0.38 -14.25 5.87
CA GLN A 420 0.13 -15.22 6.93
C GLN A 420 0.86 -16.52 6.59
N GLY A 421 1.20 -17.33 7.61
CA GLY A 421 1.86 -18.63 7.39
C GLY A 421 0.99 -19.63 6.61
N TRP A 422 -0.34 -19.49 6.68
CA TRP A 422 -1.30 -20.30 5.93
C TRP A 422 -2.63 -19.53 5.80
N ALA A 423 -3.16 -19.38 4.58
CA ALA A 423 -4.41 -18.67 4.35
C ALA A 423 -5.28 -19.39 3.29
N GLY A 424 -6.47 -19.85 3.70
CA GLY A 424 -7.47 -20.46 2.85
C GLY A 424 -8.85 -19.82 3.02
N ASN A 425 -9.85 -20.32 2.29
CA ASN A 425 -11.23 -19.84 2.39
C ASN A 425 -11.84 -20.26 3.75
N GLN A 426 -11.84 -19.36 4.73
CA GLN A 426 -12.33 -19.57 6.10
C GLN A 426 -11.50 -20.57 6.94
N TYR A 427 -10.24 -20.81 6.59
CA TYR A 427 -9.30 -21.61 7.38
C TYR A 427 -7.86 -21.09 7.24
N GLY A 428 -6.98 -21.47 8.17
CA GLY A 428 -5.57 -21.06 8.18
C GLY A 428 -5.18 -20.32 9.47
N GLY A 429 -4.03 -19.64 9.44
CA GLY A 429 -3.52 -18.85 10.55
C GLY A 429 -3.81 -17.37 10.40
N MET A 430 -4.06 -16.69 11.52
CA MET A 430 -4.22 -15.24 11.57
C MET A 430 -3.51 -14.69 12.80
N ALA A 431 -2.42 -13.96 12.58
CA ALA A 431 -1.72 -13.25 13.63
C ALA A 431 -1.57 -11.78 13.22
N ILE A 432 -2.33 -10.86 13.78
CA ILE A 432 -2.30 -9.45 13.36
C ILE A 432 -1.09 -8.74 14.01
N PRO A 433 -0.24 -8.03 13.24
CA PRO A 433 0.81 -7.17 13.82
C PRO A 433 0.19 -6.08 14.71
N ARG A 434 0.77 -5.84 15.89
CA ARG A 434 0.30 -4.80 16.82
C ARG A 434 1.05 -3.49 16.59
N ILE A 435 0.49 -2.39 17.07
CA ILE A 435 1.14 -1.08 17.03
C ILE A 435 2.50 -1.16 17.74
N GLY A 436 3.53 -0.58 17.11
CA GLY A 436 4.92 -0.65 17.56
C GLY A 436 5.69 -1.90 17.11
N HIS A 437 5.06 -2.89 16.48
CA HIS A 437 5.78 -4.03 15.92
C HIS A 437 6.59 -3.62 14.69
N GLU A 438 7.79 -4.18 14.58
CA GLU A 438 8.63 -4.09 13.39
C GLU A 438 8.19 -5.15 12.36
N VAL A 439 7.98 -4.70 11.12
CA VAL A 439 7.53 -5.54 10.01
C VAL A 439 8.42 -5.36 8.79
N ILE A 440 8.54 -6.43 8.00
CA ILE A 440 9.21 -6.42 6.72
C ILE A 440 8.16 -6.16 5.63
N VAL A 441 8.31 -5.05 4.91
CA VAL A 441 7.42 -4.62 3.82
C VAL A 441 8.11 -4.86 2.48
N SER A 442 7.53 -5.72 1.66
CA SER A 442 7.86 -5.89 0.24
C SER A 442 6.94 -5.02 -0.62
N PHE A 443 7.28 -4.88 -1.89
CA PHE A 443 6.52 -4.06 -2.86
C PHE A 443 6.18 -4.90 -4.08
N LEU A 444 4.90 -5.03 -4.44
CA LEU A 444 4.46 -5.85 -5.57
C LEU A 444 5.04 -5.28 -6.87
N ASN A 445 5.73 -6.11 -7.65
CA ASN A 445 6.46 -5.71 -8.86
C ASN A 445 7.53 -4.61 -8.62
N GLY A 446 7.93 -4.40 -7.36
CA GLY A 446 8.81 -3.31 -6.96
C GLY A 446 8.14 -1.94 -6.93
N ASP A 447 6.82 -1.84 -7.11
CA ASP A 447 6.07 -0.57 -7.13
C ASP A 447 5.93 0.00 -5.69
N PRO A 448 6.51 1.17 -5.40
CA PRO A 448 6.38 1.83 -4.09
C PRO A 448 4.93 2.05 -3.64
N ASP A 449 3.98 2.13 -4.57
CA ASP A 449 2.55 2.33 -4.29
C ASP A 449 1.83 1.04 -3.88
N GLN A 450 2.50 -0.13 -3.97
CA GLN A 450 1.92 -1.45 -3.71
C GLN A 450 2.64 -2.19 -2.56
N PRO A 451 2.67 -1.63 -1.34
CA PRO A 451 3.30 -2.29 -0.20
C PRO A 451 2.52 -3.52 0.25
N ILE A 452 3.24 -4.54 0.72
CA ILE A 452 2.71 -5.75 1.35
C ILE A 452 3.68 -6.23 2.43
N ILE A 453 3.18 -6.52 3.63
CA ILE A 453 3.99 -7.06 4.72
C ILE A 453 4.22 -8.56 4.48
N THR A 454 5.49 -8.96 4.40
CA THR A 454 5.91 -10.34 4.08
C THR A 454 6.65 -11.01 5.23
N GLY A 455 7.03 -10.27 6.27
CA GLY A 455 7.74 -10.81 7.42
C GLY A 455 7.67 -9.92 8.65
N ARG A 456 8.28 -10.40 9.73
CA ARG A 456 8.35 -9.75 11.04
C ARG A 456 9.69 -10.05 11.68
N THR A 457 10.18 -9.12 12.48
CA THR A 457 11.48 -9.23 13.13
C THR A 457 11.38 -8.78 14.58
N TYR A 458 12.16 -9.42 15.44
CA TYR A 458 12.49 -8.89 16.76
C TYR A 458 13.68 -7.93 16.62
N HIS A 459 13.78 -6.97 17.52
CA HIS A 459 14.89 -6.02 17.59
C HIS A 459 15.29 -5.75 19.05
N ALA A 460 16.18 -4.78 19.30
CA ALA A 460 16.80 -4.58 20.61
C ALA A 460 15.82 -4.32 21.76
N THR A 461 14.65 -3.73 21.48
CA THR A 461 13.61 -3.42 22.48
C THR A 461 12.38 -4.33 22.37
N ASN A 462 12.02 -4.80 21.18
CA ASN A 462 11.04 -5.86 20.99
C ASN A 462 11.76 -7.21 20.91
N LYS A 463 11.94 -7.86 22.06
CA LYS A 463 12.72 -9.11 22.20
C LYS A 463 11.85 -10.36 22.08
N SER A 464 12.49 -11.49 21.75
CA SER A 464 11.87 -12.80 21.81
C SER A 464 11.35 -13.13 23.23
N ALA A 465 10.34 -14.01 23.28
CA ALA A 465 9.66 -14.45 24.51
C ALA A 465 10.59 -15.04 25.59
N TYR A 466 11.70 -15.65 25.16
CA TYR A 466 12.76 -16.18 26.01
C TYR A 466 14.10 -15.58 25.57
N ALA A 467 15.03 -15.45 26.53
CA ALA A 467 16.37 -14.96 26.25
C ALA A 467 17.14 -15.92 25.32
N LEU A 468 17.81 -15.35 24.31
CA LEU A 468 18.68 -16.07 23.39
C LEU A 468 20.12 -15.59 23.58
N PRO A 469 21.13 -16.48 23.45
CA PRO A 469 21.05 -17.87 22.97
C PRO A 469 20.75 -18.94 24.04
N GLU A 470 20.44 -18.55 25.29
CA GLU A 470 20.21 -19.48 26.40
C GLU A 470 19.12 -20.52 26.10
N HIS A 471 17.98 -20.09 25.55
CA HIS A 471 16.85 -20.96 25.20
C HIS A 471 16.79 -21.31 23.70
N LYS A 472 17.94 -21.53 23.05
CA LYS A 472 18.03 -21.83 21.61
C LYS A 472 17.33 -23.14 21.18
N THR A 473 17.05 -24.05 22.11
CA THR A 473 16.33 -25.32 21.87
C THR A 473 14.82 -25.16 21.94
N LYS A 474 14.29 -23.96 22.27
CA LYS A 474 12.86 -23.71 22.40
C LYS A 474 12.24 -23.18 21.11
N THR A 475 11.19 -23.84 20.64
CA THR A 475 10.25 -23.31 19.65
C THR A 475 8.99 -22.82 20.35
N VAL A 476 8.57 -21.58 20.08
CA VAL A 476 7.56 -20.89 20.91
C VAL A 476 6.50 -20.17 20.08
N LEU A 477 5.24 -20.47 20.36
CA LEU A 477 4.06 -19.71 19.93
C LEU A 477 3.41 -19.09 21.18
N ARG A 478 3.77 -17.83 21.47
CA ARG A 478 3.26 -17.08 22.64
C ARG A 478 2.42 -15.89 22.18
N SER A 479 1.22 -15.73 22.77
CA SER A 479 0.36 -14.56 22.57
C SER A 479 0.60 -13.48 23.64
N GLN A 480 -0.16 -12.40 23.61
CA GLN A 480 -0.22 -11.43 24.72
C GLN A 480 -1.69 -11.09 24.96
N THR A 481 -2.11 -11.02 26.23
CA THR A 481 -3.44 -10.49 26.58
C THR A 481 -3.56 -9.07 26.01
N HIS A 482 -4.69 -8.74 25.39
CA HIS A 482 -4.97 -7.38 24.92
C HIS A 482 -5.59 -6.59 26.08
N GLN A 483 -5.15 -5.34 26.29
CA GLN A 483 -5.64 -4.48 27.39
C GLN A 483 -5.52 -5.13 28.78
N GLY A 484 -4.46 -5.90 29.01
CA GLY A 484 -4.23 -6.59 30.27
C GLY A 484 -2.93 -7.38 30.28
N GLU A 485 -2.61 -7.97 31.43
CA GLU A 485 -1.39 -8.76 31.60
C GLU A 485 -1.62 -10.25 31.28
N GLY A 486 -0.54 -10.96 30.94
CA GLY A 486 -0.54 -12.40 30.68
C GLY A 486 -0.48 -12.81 29.21
N TYR A 487 -0.59 -14.11 28.96
CA TYR A 487 -0.35 -14.72 27.64
C TYR A 487 -0.88 -16.16 27.56
N ASN A 488 -1.20 -16.62 26.36
CA ASN A 488 -1.32 -18.06 26.08
C ASN A 488 -0.04 -18.53 25.40
N GLU A 489 0.31 -19.81 25.57
CA GLU A 489 1.52 -20.36 24.97
C GLU A 489 1.38 -21.82 24.59
N LEU A 490 1.94 -22.15 23.43
CA LEU A 490 2.39 -23.49 23.09
C LEU A 490 3.89 -23.43 22.80
N SER A 491 4.69 -24.23 23.50
CA SER A 491 6.12 -24.32 23.24
C SER A 491 6.65 -25.75 23.32
N PHE A 492 7.76 -25.97 22.62
CA PHE A 492 8.49 -27.22 22.52
C PHE A 492 9.94 -26.94 22.91
N ASP A 493 10.48 -27.71 23.86
CA ASP A 493 11.90 -27.72 24.18
C ASP A 493 12.51 -29.02 23.65
N ASP A 494 13.51 -28.89 22.79
CA ASP A 494 14.20 -30.01 22.14
C ASP A 494 15.57 -30.31 22.78
N GLN A 495 15.81 -29.82 24.00
CA GLN A 495 17.01 -30.18 24.76
C GLN A 495 16.96 -31.66 25.14
N ALA A 496 17.94 -32.43 24.67
CA ALA A 496 18.03 -33.87 24.92
C ALA A 496 17.94 -34.21 26.42
N ASP A 497 17.15 -35.24 26.73
CA ASP A 497 16.82 -35.72 28.08
C ASP A 497 16.06 -34.70 28.96
N GLN A 498 15.60 -33.60 28.38
CA GLN A 498 14.83 -32.53 29.01
C GLN A 498 13.69 -32.03 28.10
N GLU A 499 13.25 -32.87 27.17
CA GLU A 499 12.23 -32.50 26.19
C GLU A 499 10.91 -32.16 26.88
N LEU A 500 10.26 -31.08 26.44
CA LEU A 500 9.03 -30.61 27.04
C LEU A 500 8.09 -30.02 26.01
N VAL A 501 6.85 -30.49 25.99
CA VAL A 501 5.72 -29.77 25.39
C VAL A 501 5.01 -29.00 26.50
N TYR A 502 5.01 -27.67 26.40
CA TYR A 502 4.33 -26.80 27.35
C TYR A 502 3.10 -26.16 26.71
N LEU A 503 1.94 -26.36 27.33
CA LEU A 503 0.69 -25.73 26.95
C LEU A 503 0.17 -24.90 28.12
N ARG A 504 -0.03 -23.59 27.89
CA ARG A 504 -0.55 -22.65 28.88
C ARG A 504 -1.77 -21.92 28.34
N ALA A 505 -2.88 -22.05 29.06
CA ALA A 505 -4.05 -21.20 28.90
C ALA A 505 -4.09 -20.15 30.02
N GLN A 506 -4.19 -18.87 29.66
CA GLN A 506 -4.27 -17.76 30.64
C GLN A 506 -5.58 -17.77 31.42
N LYS A 507 -6.66 -18.31 30.83
CA LYS A 507 -8.01 -18.33 31.43
C LYS A 507 -8.65 -19.71 31.28
N ASN A 508 -9.44 -19.93 30.23
CA ASN A 508 -10.13 -21.20 29.99
C ASN A 508 -9.36 -22.03 28.96
N LEU A 509 -9.27 -23.35 29.18
CA LEU A 509 -8.87 -24.33 28.17
C LEU A 509 -10.08 -25.20 27.84
N GLN A 510 -10.48 -25.21 26.58
CA GLN A 510 -11.53 -26.10 26.06
C GLN A 510 -10.90 -27.03 25.03
N VAL A 511 -11.21 -28.32 25.14
CA VAL A 511 -10.76 -29.36 24.20
C VAL A 511 -12.00 -30.11 23.73
N GLU A 512 -12.22 -30.12 22.42
CA GLU A 512 -13.34 -30.78 21.77
C GLU A 512 -12.81 -31.83 20.80
N VAL A 513 -13.30 -33.06 20.93
CA VAL A 513 -12.88 -34.21 20.13
C VAL A 513 -14.12 -34.93 19.62
N GLU A 514 -14.37 -34.84 18.32
CA GLU A 514 -15.60 -35.32 17.67
C GLU A 514 -15.73 -36.84 17.58
N ASN A 515 -14.64 -37.59 17.77
CA ASN A 515 -14.66 -39.04 17.59
C ASN A 515 -13.94 -39.81 18.70
N SER A 516 -12.61 -39.70 18.79
CA SER A 516 -11.83 -40.51 19.72
C SER A 516 -10.63 -39.73 20.24
N ALA A 517 -10.42 -39.78 21.56
CA ALA A 517 -9.25 -39.25 22.23
C ALA A 517 -8.47 -40.41 22.87
N ASP A 518 -7.18 -40.54 22.56
CA ASP A 518 -6.26 -41.49 23.17
C ASP A 518 -5.19 -40.74 23.96
N THR A 519 -4.95 -41.18 25.19
CA THR A 519 -3.90 -40.62 26.04
C THR A 519 -3.06 -41.77 26.60
N ARG A 520 -1.79 -41.83 26.19
CA ARG A 520 -0.81 -42.77 26.73
C ARG A 520 0.31 -42.04 27.45
N VAL A 521 0.48 -42.35 28.74
CA VAL A 521 1.60 -41.88 29.56
C VAL A 521 2.40 -43.09 30.01
N ASN A 522 3.68 -43.16 29.62
CA ASN A 522 4.54 -44.32 29.90
C ASN A 522 5.11 -44.32 31.31
N TYR A 523 5.08 -43.17 31.98
CA TYR A 523 5.57 -42.99 33.34
C TYR A 523 4.44 -42.41 34.20
N ASP A 524 4.62 -41.24 34.80
CA ASP A 524 3.64 -40.67 35.74
C ASP A 524 2.65 -39.72 35.07
N HIS A 525 1.36 -39.85 35.43
CA HIS A 525 0.30 -38.89 35.09
C HIS A 525 -0.24 -38.24 36.36
N VAL A 526 -0.01 -36.94 36.52
CA VAL A 526 -0.44 -36.16 37.68
C VAL A 526 -1.53 -35.17 37.26
N VAL A 527 -2.66 -35.21 37.95
CA VAL A 527 -3.79 -34.28 37.76
C VAL A 527 -4.05 -33.54 39.06
N SER A 528 -4.09 -32.22 39.00
CA SER A 528 -4.42 -31.36 40.14
C SER A 528 -5.50 -30.36 39.74
N ILE A 529 -6.61 -30.37 40.48
CA ILE A 529 -7.79 -29.53 40.20
C ILE A 529 -8.05 -28.69 41.45
N GLY A 530 -7.96 -27.37 41.31
CA GLY A 530 -8.06 -26.44 42.45
C GLY A 530 -9.48 -26.22 42.98
N HIS A 531 -10.50 -26.70 42.27
CA HIS A 531 -11.90 -26.56 42.66
C HIS A 531 -12.66 -27.85 42.34
N ASN A 532 -13.58 -27.84 41.37
CA ASN A 532 -14.46 -28.97 41.10
C ASN A 532 -14.04 -29.75 39.84
N GLU A 533 -14.18 -31.07 39.91
CA GLU A 533 -14.16 -31.95 38.75
C GLU A 533 -15.55 -32.55 38.53
N GLN A 534 -16.04 -32.51 37.29
CA GLN A 534 -17.26 -33.19 36.88
C GLN A 534 -16.95 -34.08 35.68
N ARG A 535 -17.42 -35.33 35.72
CA ARG A 535 -17.28 -36.28 34.62
C ARG A 535 -18.62 -36.92 34.29
N THR A 536 -18.99 -36.88 33.02
CA THR A 536 -20.18 -37.56 32.49
C THR A 536 -19.73 -38.56 31.45
N ILE A 537 -20.07 -39.83 31.66
CA ILE A 537 -19.78 -40.94 30.74
C ILE A 537 -21.13 -41.56 30.43
N ALA A 538 -21.57 -41.45 29.17
CA ALA A 538 -22.94 -41.79 28.79
C ALA A 538 -23.19 -43.31 28.69
N GLN A 539 -22.12 -44.08 28.53
CA GLN A 539 -22.14 -45.53 28.41
C GLN A 539 -21.16 -46.11 29.44
N ASP A 540 -20.20 -46.92 29.00
CA ASP A 540 -19.34 -47.68 29.90
C ASP A 540 -18.12 -46.88 30.37
N ARG A 541 -17.80 -47.03 31.66
CA ARG A 541 -16.50 -46.66 32.23
C ARG A 541 -15.80 -47.91 32.73
N SER A 542 -14.65 -48.25 32.13
CA SER A 542 -13.77 -49.30 32.63
C SER A 542 -12.50 -48.71 33.25
N LEU A 543 -12.12 -49.22 34.42
CA LEU A 543 -10.87 -48.85 35.10
C LEU A 543 -10.14 -50.14 35.51
N LYS A 544 -8.94 -50.33 34.98
CA LYS A 544 -8.03 -51.40 35.40
C LYS A 544 -6.81 -50.78 36.07
N VAL A 545 -6.53 -51.18 37.30
CA VAL A 545 -5.31 -50.83 38.04
C VAL A 545 -4.59 -52.13 38.38
N GLU A 546 -3.39 -52.33 37.84
CA GLU A 546 -2.62 -53.56 38.08
C GLU A 546 -1.90 -53.55 39.43
N GLY A 547 -1.57 -52.37 39.93
CA GLY A 547 -1.00 -52.15 41.25
C GLY A 547 -2.07 -51.78 42.29
N LYS A 548 -1.74 -50.80 43.13
CA LYS A 548 -2.61 -50.32 44.19
C LYS A 548 -3.50 -49.19 43.71
N GLN A 549 -4.82 -49.31 43.92
CA GLN A 549 -5.73 -48.17 43.89
C GLN A 549 -5.97 -47.66 45.32
N GLN A 550 -5.77 -46.36 45.54
CA GLN A 550 -6.05 -45.70 46.81
C GLN A 550 -6.92 -44.48 46.57
N GLN A 551 -8.02 -44.36 47.32
CA GLN A 551 -8.89 -43.20 47.33
C GLN A 551 -9.00 -42.70 48.77
N THR A 552 -8.92 -41.38 48.94
CA THR A 552 -9.11 -40.73 50.24
C THR A 552 -10.05 -39.57 50.06
N THR A 553 -11.18 -39.61 50.76
CA THR A 553 -12.18 -38.55 50.78
C THR A 553 -12.19 -37.97 52.19
N VAL A 554 -11.91 -36.67 52.32
CA VAL A 554 -11.88 -35.98 53.63
C VAL A 554 -13.30 -35.59 54.08
N GLY A 555 -14.12 -35.16 53.13
CA GLY A 555 -15.56 -34.90 53.35
C GLY A 555 -16.40 -36.15 53.10
N ASP A 556 -17.61 -35.94 52.60
CA ASP A 556 -18.56 -37.02 52.36
C ASP A 556 -18.27 -37.78 51.07
N TYR A 557 -18.48 -39.09 51.10
CA TYR A 557 -18.51 -39.95 49.93
C TYR A 557 -19.93 -40.49 49.72
N LEU A 558 -20.59 -40.00 48.67
CA LEU A 558 -21.92 -40.47 48.27
C LEU A 558 -21.81 -41.28 46.97
N CYS A 559 -22.30 -42.52 47.00
CA CYS A 559 -22.44 -43.38 45.83
C CYS A 559 -23.89 -43.83 45.71
N GLN A 560 -24.54 -43.52 44.59
CA GLN A 560 -25.91 -43.92 44.29
C GLN A 560 -25.91 -44.75 43.01
N ILE A 561 -26.46 -45.95 43.10
CA ILE A 561 -26.56 -46.90 41.99
C ILE A 561 -28.04 -47.23 41.81
N GLN A 562 -28.59 -46.92 40.64
CA GLN A 562 -30.00 -47.18 40.32
C GLN A 562 -30.23 -48.62 39.82
N GLY A 563 -29.20 -49.21 39.23
CA GLY A 563 -29.18 -50.63 38.85
C GLY A 563 -28.56 -51.50 39.94
N ASP A 564 -27.88 -52.56 39.52
CA ASP A 564 -27.24 -53.50 40.43
C ASP A 564 -25.80 -53.09 40.77
N GLU A 565 -25.41 -53.22 42.04
CA GLU A 565 -24.02 -53.20 42.48
C GLU A 565 -23.53 -54.64 42.69
N HIS A 566 -22.43 -55.01 42.05
CA HIS A 566 -21.77 -56.30 42.25
C HIS A 566 -20.31 -56.11 42.65
N GLU A 567 -20.00 -56.43 43.90
CA GLU A 567 -18.64 -56.40 44.46
C GLU A 567 -18.13 -57.84 44.65
N SER A 568 -16.98 -58.18 44.05
CA SER A 568 -16.33 -59.48 44.23
C SER A 568 -14.88 -59.27 44.66
N VAL A 569 -14.52 -59.87 45.80
CA VAL A 569 -13.19 -59.76 46.40
C VAL A 569 -12.64 -61.18 46.59
N GLN A 570 -11.52 -61.49 45.92
CA GLN A 570 -10.86 -62.80 46.08
C GLN A 570 -10.08 -62.93 47.40
N GLY A 571 -9.57 -61.81 47.91
CA GLY A 571 -8.89 -61.73 49.19
C GLY A 571 -9.83 -61.31 50.32
N ASP A 572 -9.29 -60.56 51.28
CA ASP A 572 -10.06 -60.07 52.41
C ASP A 572 -10.83 -58.79 52.07
N TRP A 573 -12.10 -58.74 52.48
CA TRP A 573 -12.89 -57.51 52.49
C TRP A 573 -13.08 -57.04 53.93
N ALA A 574 -12.56 -55.86 54.26
CA ALA A 574 -12.64 -55.27 55.59
C ALA A 574 -13.17 -53.83 55.52
N LYS A 575 -14.30 -53.58 56.20
CA LYS A 575 -14.87 -52.23 56.40
C LYS A 575 -14.86 -51.87 57.87
N LYS A 576 -14.15 -50.79 58.24
CA LYS A 576 -14.14 -50.23 59.61
C LYS A 576 -14.96 -48.94 59.63
N ILE A 577 -15.99 -48.90 60.47
CA ILE A 577 -16.92 -47.77 60.56
C ILE A 577 -16.97 -47.33 62.03
N ALA A 578 -16.66 -46.06 62.30
CA ALA A 578 -16.66 -45.51 63.65
C ALA A 578 -18.06 -45.11 64.15
N GLY A 579 -18.93 -44.70 63.21
CA GLY A 579 -20.33 -44.39 63.46
C GLY A 579 -21.24 -45.62 63.33
N ALA A 580 -22.37 -45.46 62.64
CA ALA A 580 -23.33 -46.53 62.43
C ALA A 580 -23.19 -47.19 61.05
N VAL A 581 -23.58 -48.47 60.96
CA VAL A 581 -23.78 -49.20 59.71
C VAL A 581 -25.26 -49.52 59.59
N GLY A 582 -25.90 -49.13 58.49
CA GLY A 582 -27.29 -49.44 58.18
C GLY A 582 -27.41 -50.29 56.92
N ILE A 583 -28.14 -51.39 56.99
CA ILE A 583 -28.50 -52.22 55.83
C ILE A 583 -30.02 -52.37 55.88
N ASN A 584 -30.71 -51.80 54.89
CA ASN A 584 -32.15 -51.89 54.75
C ASN A 584 -32.48 -52.46 53.37
N ALA A 585 -33.10 -53.64 53.35
CA ALA A 585 -33.52 -54.32 52.13
C ALA A 585 -35.02 -54.65 52.24
N ASN A 586 -35.77 -54.39 51.17
CA ASN A 586 -37.19 -54.78 51.10
C ASN A 586 -37.35 -56.30 50.92
N GLY A 587 -36.34 -56.95 50.34
CA GLY A 587 -36.26 -58.41 50.19
C GLY A 587 -35.35 -59.05 51.24
N ASP A 588 -34.78 -60.20 50.89
CA ASP A 588 -33.96 -60.98 51.81
C ASP A 588 -32.56 -60.39 52.00
N ILE A 589 -32.08 -60.36 53.24
CA ILE A 589 -30.66 -60.19 53.55
C ILE A 589 -30.07 -61.59 53.78
N THR A 590 -29.24 -62.07 52.84
CA THR A 590 -28.56 -63.38 52.97
C THR A 590 -27.07 -63.17 53.26
N ILE A 591 -26.63 -63.64 54.43
CA ILE A 591 -25.20 -63.73 54.78
C ILE A 591 -24.84 -65.20 54.86
N LYS A 592 -23.93 -65.65 54.00
CA LYS A 592 -23.44 -67.02 53.96
C LYS A 592 -21.93 -67.03 54.15
N SER A 593 -21.45 -67.90 55.04
CA SER A 593 -20.03 -68.18 55.24
C SER A 593 -19.80 -69.67 55.09
N GLY A 594 -18.66 -70.06 54.51
CA GLY A 594 -18.26 -71.46 54.42
C GLY A 594 -17.79 -72.04 55.76
N ASN A 595 -17.41 -71.18 56.71
CA ASN A 595 -16.79 -71.58 57.98
C ASN A 595 -17.59 -71.11 59.19
N LYS A 596 -17.65 -69.79 59.41
CA LYS A 596 -18.21 -69.19 60.61
C LYS A 596 -18.78 -67.80 60.33
N ILE A 597 -19.91 -67.48 60.95
CA ILE A 597 -20.46 -66.12 61.07
C ILE A 597 -20.41 -65.75 62.56
N THR A 598 -20.00 -64.53 62.88
CA THR A 598 -19.96 -64.02 64.26
C THR A 598 -20.52 -62.63 64.31
N LEU A 599 -21.52 -62.42 65.16
CA LEU A 599 -22.08 -61.13 65.51
C LEU A 599 -21.75 -60.90 66.98
N GLN A 600 -20.98 -59.88 67.31
CA GLN A 600 -20.53 -59.63 68.68
C GLN A 600 -20.73 -58.17 69.07
N VAL A 601 -21.21 -57.93 70.29
CA VAL A 601 -21.34 -56.60 70.91
C VAL A 601 -20.85 -56.69 72.35
N GLY A 602 -19.71 -56.08 72.67
CA GLY A 602 -19.08 -56.23 73.99
C GLY A 602 -18.79 -57.71 74.30
N GLY A 603 -19.31 -58.20 75.43
CA GLY A 603 -19.22 -59.61 75.83
C GLY A 603 -20.31 -60.53 75.26
N SER A 604 -21.36 -59.99 74.61
CA SER A 604 -22.46 -60.78 74.06
C SER A 604 -22.19 -61.16 72.60
N PHE A 605 -22.60 -62.37 72.18
CA PHE A 605 -22.37 -62.82 70.80
C PHE A 605 -23.42 -63.81 70.28
N VAL A 606 -23.48 -63.89 68.95
CA VAL A 606 -24.08 -64.98 68.18
C VAL A 606 -23.02 -65.53 67.24
N VAL A 607 -22.72 -66.83 67.37
CA VAL A 607 -21.79 -67.54 66.49
C VAL A 607 -22.57 -68.63 65.76
N ILE A 608 -22.43 -68.66 64.44
CA ILE A 608 -22.97 -69.72 63.57
C ILE A 608 -21.77 -70.40 62.91
N ASP A 609 -21.63 -71.70 63.09
CA ASP A 609 -20.62 -72.53 62.41
C ASP A 609 -21.23 -73.89 62.01
N SER A 610 -20.41 -74.81 61.49
CA SER A 610 -20.89 -76.12 61.04
C SER A 610 -21.45 -77.02 62.14
N SER A 611 -21.19 -76.71 63.41
CA SER A 611 -21.66 -77.48 64.57
C SER A 611 -22.99 -76.98 65.14
N GLY A 612 -23.38 -75.73 64.86
CA GLY A 612 -24.66 -75.17 65.28
C GLY A 612 -24.66 -73.65 65.49
N VAL A 613 -25.61 -73.17 66.30
CA VAL A 613 -25.75 -71.75 66.68
C VAL A 613 -25.50 -71.60 68.18
N ALA A 614 -24.47 -70.85 68.55
CA ALA A 614 -24.16 -70.48 69.93
C ALA A 614 -24.60 -69.04 70.20
N ILE A 615 -25.33 -68.84 71.29
CA ILE A 615 -25.85 -67.53 71.73
C ILE A 615 -25.45 -67.33 73.19
N ASP A 616 -24.73 -66.26 73.49
CA ASP A 616 -24.29 -65.91 74.85
C ASP A 616 -24.47 -64.41 75.12
N GLY A 617 -24.85 -64.08 76.35
CA GLY A 617 -25.07 -62.72 76.82
C GLY A 617 -25.70 -62.69 78.21
N ALA A 618 -25.49 -61.59 78.95
CA ALA A 618 -25.98 -61.43 80.32
C ALA A 618 -27.51 -61.59 80.47
N LYS A 619 -28.27 -61.33 79.40
CA LYS A 619 -29.71 -61.53 79.34
C LYS A 619 -30.15 -61.83 77.90
N ILE A 620 -30.75 -63.00 77.69
CA ILE A 620 -31.32 -63.42 76.40
C ILE A 620 -32.84 -63.33 76.50
N LEU A 621 -33.45 -62.49 75.65
CA LEU A 621 -34.89 -62.25 75.63
C LEU A 621 -35.50 -62.85 74.37
N ILE A 622 -36.42 -63.81 74.53
CA ILE A 622 -37.13 -64.46 73.42
C ILE A 622 -38.61 -64.11 73.53
N LYS A 623 -39.19 -63.48 72.49
CA LYS A 623 -40.60 -63.06 72.42
C LYS A 623 -41.07 -62.06 73.50
N SER A 624 -40.20 -61.15 73.97
CA SER A 624 -40.48 -60.28 75.12
C SER A 624 -40.99 -58.85 74.80
N GLY A 625 -41.40 -58.55 73.56
CA GLY A 625 -42.09 -57.29 73.22
C GLY A 625 -41.24 -56.01 73.15
N GLY A 626 -39.93 -56.09 72.91
CA GLY A 626 -39.09 -54.90 72.70
C GLY A 626 -39.29 -54.22 71.34
N ALA A 627 -39.05 -52.91 71.24
CA ALA A 627 -39.03 -52.17 69.98
C ALA A 627 -37.63 -52.25 69.32
N PRO A 628 -37.53 -52.34 67.98
CA PRO A 628 -36.26 -52.32 67.28
C PRO A 628 -35.58 -50.94 67.40
N GLY A 629 -34.25 -50.92 67.36
CA GLY A 629 -33.49 -49.67 67.26
C GLY A 629 -33.80 -48.95 65.94
N SER A 630 -33.80 -47.61 65.95
CA SER A 630 -33.99 -46.80 64.76
C SER A 630 -32.76 -46.83 63.86
N LEU A 631 -32.97 -47.02 62.55
CA LEU A 631 -31.92 -46.89 61.54
C LEU A 631 -31.47 -45.42 61.49
N ALA A 632 -30.17 -45.17 61.68
CA ALA A 632 -29.58 -43.88 61.40
C ALA A 632 -29.36 -43.77 59.88
N LEU A 633 -30.20 -42.99 59.21
CA LEU A 633 -29.99 -42.62 57.81
C LEU A 633 -29.04 -41.43 57.77
N PRO A 634 -27.96 -41.46 56.96
CA PRO A 634 -27.26 -40.25 56.59
C PRO A 634 -28.28 -39.30 55.93
N THR A 635 -28.35 -38.06 56.39
CA THR A 635 -29.12 -37.00 55.71
C THR A 635 -28.63 -36.89 54.27
N CYS A 636 -29.50 -37.23 53.32
CA CYS A 636 -29.29 -36.95 51.91
C CYS A 636 -29.31 -35.42 51.74
N PRO A 637 -28.24 -34.77 51.27
CA PRO A 637 -28.36 -33.38 50.82
C PRO A 637 -29.23 -33.37 49.56
N ASP A 638 -30.24 -32.50 49.49
CA ASP A 638 -31.22 -32.32 48.39
C ASP A 638 -30.60 -31.97 47.01
N VAL A 639 -29.29 -32.10 46.82
CA VAL A 639 -28.54 -31.46 45.71
C VAL A 639 -28.61 -32.23 44.39
N LEU A 640 -29.24 -33.41 44.33
CA LEU A 640 -29.32 -34.18 43.07
C LEU A 640 -30.67 -34.11 42.34
N GLU A 641 -31.75 -33.59 42.95
CA GLU A 641 -33.02 -33.43 42.23
C GLU A 641 -32.96 -32.33 41.14
N THR A 642 -32.04 -31.37 41.25
CA THR A 642 -31.97 -30.25 40.29
C THR A 642 -31.30 -30.61 38.96
N ALA A 643 -30.54 -31.71 38.88
CA ALA A 643 -29.82 -32.10 37.67
C ALA A 643 -30.61 -33.05 36.75
N ALA A 644 -31.58 -33.80 37.30
CA ALA A 644 -32.38 -34.75 36.51
C ALA A 644 -33.70 -34.15 35.97
N ALA A 645 -34.20 -33.06 36.57
CA ALA A 645 -35.47 -32.45 36.18
C ALA A 645 -35.38 -31.42 35.03
N ASN A 646 -34.18 -30.96 34.68
CA ASN A 646 -33.98 -30.03 33.56
C ASN A 646 -33.43 -30.77 32.34
N GLY A 647 -34.35 -31.38 31.58
CA GLY A 647 -34.16 -31.45 30.15
C GLY A 647 -34.21 -30.03 29.59
N SER A 648 -33.06 -29.37 29.44
CA SER A 648 -32.99 -28.16 28.62
C SER A 648 -31.61 -27.99 27.97
N ALA A 649 -31.69 -27.57 26.71
CA ALA A 649 -30.58 -27.33 25.81
C ALA A 649 -29.67 -26.19 26.30
N PHE A 650 -28.40 -26.29 25.92
CA PHE A 650 -27.42 -25.21 25.89
C PHE A 650 -28.03 -23.87 25.42
N VAL A 651 -28.17 -22.87 26.31
CA VAL A 651 -28.12 -21.43 25.95
C VAL A 651 -27.64 -20.59 27.16
N ALA A 652 -26.58 -19.81 26.89
CA ALA A 652 -26.11 -18.54 27.45
C ALA A 652 -26.47 -18.12 28.89
N ASN A 653 -25.43 -17.79 29.67
CA ASN A 653 -25.39 -16.55 30.45
C ASN A 653 -23.94 -16.11 30.76
N CYS A 654 -23.55 -14.97 30.18
CA CYS A 654 -22.43 -14.15 30.63
C CYS A 654 -22.67 -13.64 32.06
N PRO A 655 -21.65 -13.52 32.93
CA PRO A 655 -21.75 -12.68 34.11
C PRO A 655 -21.51 -11.22 33.72
N GLY A 656 -22.54 -10.40 33.90
CA GLY A 656 -22.46 -8.94 33.86
C GLY A 656 -21.58 -8.39 34.98
N ALA A 657 -21.01 -7.22 34.68
CA ALA A 657 -20.21 -6.39 35.54
C ALA A 657 -20.85 -6.12 36.91
N LYS A 658 -20.00 -5.98 37.93
CA LYS A 658 -20.31 -5.19 39.13
C LYS A 658 -19.17 -4.21 39.37
N SER A 659 -19.56 -2.93 39.37
CA SER A 659 -18.97 -1.73 39.99
C SER A 659 -17.45 -1.70 40.18
#